data_AF-A0A9P5N6Z0-F1
#
_entry.id   AF-A0A9P5N6Z0-F1
#
_cell.length_a   1.000
_cell.length_b   1.000
_cell.length_c   1.000
_cell.angle_alpha   90.00
_cell.angle_beta   90.00
_cell.angle_gamma   90.00
#
_symmetry.space_group_name_H-M   'P 1'
#
loop_
_entity.id
_entity.type
_entity.pdbx_description
1 polymer ?
#
loop_
_entity_poly.entity_id
_entity_poly.type
_entity_poly.pdbx_seq_one_letter_code
_entity_poly.pdbx_strand_id
1 'polypeptide(L)'
;MLNNHDKDEDAEGVDVLDTPGAGDRRKWGDVPEASTGTAATGATSLSSKRTTKGGASTGKGVTLTLRDQEKHIDNLKKENFNIKLRVHFLEERLAQLAPDQIDAALKQNINLKIEVQQRGMEIKKLKKLVLSLEHELERSQRNGSGGNRDRERELEEKLEEREMELRELRAQRRKGAHGGVDEEVVRELEARNAELEDELDNAKGLIEDNMDEIDRLKDLVERRGADESADSSMSESRRGRIARRLEELENDNEDLGAKLTDTADLLAQREEEKEDLMDEEREEREAVEEDLNAMRDRMAALMIELQSKEEEVEERGREIEELVKEHKRIVDVVEEEWRGEVEETRGQVEELKDVGIILFYFFYFLSFSSENPLLISYFLQVLAEREAESKDLRLNISELESNTNDLHTKFEAALAHLESESDQKDAELDRLQETIDKLGEQIYELEDENDRIKEDMERVLRESAERDVRDEEERAERERLEALVGALKEVKELASHIEDLVSELSRERSAREQAESDLDAAEREHDASLRSHKRTLEAKESALASALADLARTQSLLAQREADLRDVQSALQAVEEESKKAGESHTTARFSLQLEADRLKRDLERVEDELTRLRKELDDRESKYRDRDSALDKLHSENRDLASQLAAQTQARLNLSEKLDVVQGNLRSAEGEVGVYKSKVGELEARLSKDQRALLGAEAQYRDQLTERNTLLLTIYQYLDKILGVDKTPTKPFTNFSVFHDNLITRLKALSQIQTDFEKKCKDVEAKFAEKLGDMKKQLDNRWKQIDKFEASVKTYADTKQAWKKKYAQKEGELEAVKATNVELSSQLSSIKRPGEGASMEVRALAARAANAERRLNNAQNQLLSTEEKIAAINQKNAQADNKWEARVKEYEARLKAAEERVKRERQGSKERVGELENNVKSLQRQLELAQKRNSQLNDVMVSNKGSGSSSPVVR
;
A
#
# COMPACT_ATOMS: atom_id res chain seq x y z
N MET A 1 51.63 -59.01 -47.80
CA MET A 1 50.58 -59.03 -46.77
C MET A 1 50.10 -57.59 -46.69
N LEU A 2 49.12 -57.17 -47.49
CA LEU A 2 47.67 -57.46 -47.40
C LEU A 2 47.05 -56.88 -46.12
N ASN A 3 45.98 -56.07 -46.15
CA ASN A 3 45.44 -55.21 -47.22
C ASN A 3 44.46 -54.18 -46.61
N ASN A 4 44.17 -53.10 -47.34
CA ASN A 4 42.89 -52.36 -47.54
C ASN A 4 41.64 -52.72 -46.70
N HIS A 5 40.60 -51.88 -46.55
CA HIS A 5 40.32 -50.43 -46.73
C HIS A 5 38.81 -50.25 -46.39
N ASP A 6 38.28 -49.02 -46.35
CA ASP A 6 36.84 -48.69 -46.21
C ASP A 6 36.20 -49.07 -44.83
N LYS A 7 35.68 -48.09 -44.09
CA LYS A 7 34.30 -47.55 -44.11
C LYS A 7 33.23 -48.60 -43.78
N ASP A 8 32.53 -48.38 -42.67
CA ASP A 8 31.07 -48.52 -42.56
C ASP A 8 30.60 -47.71 -41.33
N GLU A 9 29.50 -46.97 -41.49
CA GLU A 9 28.74 -46.32 -40.42
C GLU A 9 27.46 -47.12 -40.20
N ASP A 10 27.18 -47.52 -38.95
CA ASP A 10 25.97 -48.25 -38.52
C ASP A 10 25.87 -48.10 -36.98
N ALA A 11 24.71 -48.03 -36.32
CA ALA A 11 23.32 -47.92 -36.76
C ALA A 11 22.42 -47.45 -35.57
N GLU A 12 21.09 -47.49 -35.79
CA GLU A 12 19.94 -47.20 -34.88
C GLU A 12 19.35 -45.77 -34.97
N GLY A 13 18.12 -45.53 -35.45
CA GLY A 13 17.17 -46.38 -36.19
C GLY A 13 15.74 -45.79 -36.24
N VAL A 14 15.05 -45.89 -37.39
CA VAL A 14 13.59 -46.15 -37.60
C VAL A 14 12.57 -45.23 -36.85
N ASP A 15 11.61 -44.50 -37.44
CA ASP A 15 10.96 -44.57 -38.77
C ASP A 15 10.19 -43.27 -39.16
N VAL A 16 9.99 -43.10 -40.48
CA VAL A 16 8.80 -42.57 -41.20
C VAL A 16 8.17 -41.16 -40.97
N LEU A 17 8.00 -40.50 -42.12
CA LEU A 17 7.15 -39.35 -42.55
C LEU A 17 5.71 -39.29 -41.92
N ASP A 18 4.93 -38.19 -41.95
CA ASP A 18 4.61 -37.35 -43.11
C ASP A 18 3.88 -36.03 -42.75
N THR A 19 3.85 -35.05 -43.66
CA THR A 19 2.90 -33.90 -43.69
C THR A 19 1.68 -34.25 -44.58
N PRO A 20 0.43 -33.71 -44.47
CA PRO A 20 0.12 -32.27 -44.53
C PRO A 20 -1.20 -31.85 -43.79
N GLY A 21 -1.81 -30.70 -44.15
CA GLY A 21 -2.97 -30.12 -43.45
C GLY A 21 -4.34 -30.15 -44.18
N ALA A 22 -5.19 -29.17 -43.82
CA ALA A 22 -6.55 -28.86 -44.31
C ALA A 22 -7.76 -29.67 -43.75
N GLY A 23 -8.82 -28.96 -43.35
CA GLY A 23 -10.21 -29.40 -43.56
C GLY A 23 -11.15 -29.69 -42.37
N ASP A 24 -12.14 -28.81 -42.21
CA ASP A 24 -13.59 -29.12 -42.08
C ASP A 24 -14.32 -29.26 -40.71
N ARG A 25 -15.24 -28.30 -40.51
CA ARG A 25 -16.61 -28.33 -39.92
C ARG A 25 -17.08 -29.46 -39.00
N ARG A 26 -17.69 -29.07 -37.85
CA ARG A 26 -19.09 -29.33 -37.35
C ARG A 26 -19.15 -28.84 -35.88
N LYS A 27 -20.07 -27.98 -35.41
CA LYS A 27 -21.56 -27.92 -35.42
C LYS A 27 -22.27 -28.81 -34.38
N TRP A 28 -22.56 -28.20 -33.22
CA TRP A 28 -23.65 -28.41 -32.22
C TRP A 28 -23.80 -27.07 -31.45
N GLY A 29 -24.92 -26.56 -30.95
CA GLY A 29 -26.35 -26.93 -31.06
C GLY A 29 -26.91 -27.75 -29.88
N ASP A 30 -28.04 -27.43 -29.25
CA ASP A 30 -28.98 -26.29 -29.31
C ASP A 30 -29.99 -26.41 -28.12
N VAL A 31 -30.70 -25.32 -27.74
CA VAL A 31 -31.91 -25.26 -26.84
C VAL A 31 -31.81 -25.84 -25.38
N PRO A 32 -32.73 -25.54 -24.41
CA PRO A 32 -34.10 -25.06 -24.56
C PRO A 32 -34.55 -23.76 -23.86
N GLU A 33 -35.56 -23.17 -24.49
CA GLU A 33 -36.34 -21.99 -24.11
C GLU A 33 -37.71 -22.42 -23.55
N ALA A 34 -38.11 -21.86 -22.40
CA ALA A 34 -39.49 -21.74 -21.88
C ALA A 34 -39.43 -21.09 -20.48
N SER A 35 -40.40 -20.33 -19.97
CA SER A 35 -41.52 -19.55 -20.54
C SER A 35 -42.21 -18.83 -19.36
N THR A 36 -42.81 -17.65 -19.57
CA THR A 36 -43.65 -16.89 -18.61
C THR A 36 -42.94 -16.41 -17.31
N GLY A 37 -43.20 -15.22 -16.75
CA GLY A 37 -44.02 -14.08 -17.17
C GLY A 37 -44.76 -13.45 -15.99
N THR A 38 -44.70 -12.11 -15.82
CA THR A 38 -45.73 -11.23 -15.22
C THR A 38 -45.26 -9.77 -15.31
N ALA A 39 -46.17 -8.84 -15.59
CA ALA A 39 -45.93 -7.39 -15.65
C ALA A 39 -46.92 -6.62 -14.76
N ALA A 40 -46.47 -5.54 -14.13
CA ALA A 40 -47.27 -4.41 -13.59
C ALA A 40 -46.27 -3.27 -13.24
N THR A 41 -46.19 -2.06 -13.83
CA THR A 41 -47.11 -1.00 -14.31
C THR A 41 -47.31 0.16 -13.32
N GLY A 42 -46.78 1.35 -13.68
CA GLY A 42 -47.08 2.68 -13.10
C GLY A 42 -46.44 2.96 -11.73
N ALA A 43 -46.22 4.20 -11.26
CA ALA A 43 -46.25 5.55 -11.86
C ALA A 43 -45.55 6.52 -10.83
N THR A 44 -45.09 7.76 -11.11
CA THR A 44 -45.24 8.67 -12.25
C THR A 44 -44.01 9.62 -12.35
N SER A 45 -44.08 10.65 -13.21
CA SER A 45 -43.13 11.76 -13.42
C SER A 45 -42.74 12.61 -12.19
N LEU A 46 -41.51 13.14 -12.21
CA LEU A 46 -41.27 14.59 -12.02
C LEU A 46 -40.03 15.06 -12.81
N SER A 47 -40.01 16.33 -13.19
CA SER A 47 -39.09 16.89 -14.18
C SER A 47 -37.94 17.67 -13.55
N SER A 48 -36.71 17.47 -14.04
CA SER A 48 -35.75 18.58 -14.14
C SER A 48 -34.93 18.48 -15.43
N LYS A 49 -34.79 19.63 -16.11
CA LYS A 49 -34.29 19.75 -17.48
C LYS A 49 -33.05 20.61 -17.47
N ARG A 50 -31.87 20.04 -17.74
CA ARG A 50 -30.68 20.84 -18.09
C ARG A 50 -30.01 20.33 -19.35
N THR A 51 -29.95 21.22 -20.32
CA THR A 51 -29.39 20.99 -21.66
C THR A 51 -27.91 21.37 -21.71
N THR A 52 -27.05 20.46 -22.17
CA THR A 52 -25.76 20.82 -22.78
C THR A 52 -25.39 19.81 -23.86
N LYS A 53 -25.46 20.25 -25.12
CA LYS A 53 -24.78 19.60 -26.26
C LYS A 53 -23.26 19.83 -26.15
N GLY A 54 -22.45 18.88 -26.60
CA GLY A 54 -21.02 19.08 -26.81
C GLY A 54 -20.24 17.79 -26.96
N GLY A 55 -20.41 17.07 -28.07
CA GLY A 55 -19.49 16.00 -28.47
C GLY A 55 -18.40 16.54 -29.41
N ALA A 56 -17.30 15.81 -29.53
CA ALA A 56 -16.25 16.08 -30.52
C ALA A 56 -15.68 14.76 -31.05
N SER A 57 -16.32 14.21 -32.08
CA SER A 57 -15.74 13.18 -32.93
C SER A 57 -14.97 13.81 -34.09
N THR A 58 -13.81 13.25 -34.39
CA THR A 58 -13.06 13.39 -35.65
C THR A 58 -13.27 12.11 -36.46
N GLY A 59 -13.46 12.10 -37.78
CA GLY A 59 -13.64 13.18 -38.75
C GLY A 59 -13.63 12.64 -40.20
N LYS A 60 -14.09 13.42 -41.18
CA LYS A 60 -13.73 13.27 -42.60
C LYS A 60 -13.91 14.60 -43.32
N GLY A 61 -13.03 14.89 -44.28
CA GLY A 61 -12.83 16.25 -44.80
C GLY A 61 -13.96 16.77 -45.68
N VAL A 62 -14.73 17.73 -45.16
CA VAL A 62 -15.28 18.81 -46.00
C VAL A 62 -14.20 19.89 -46.06
N THR A 63 -13.82 20.33 -47.26
CA THR A 63 -12.89 21.45 -47.44
C THR A 63 -13.43 22.72 -46.77
N LEU A 64 -12.96 23.00 -45.55
CA LEU A 64 -13.28 24.24 -44.83
C LEU A 64 -12.90 25.44 -45.70
N THR A 65 -13.82 26.39 -45.84
CA THR A 65 -13.49 27.66 -46.51
C THR A 65 -12.42 28.39 -45.70
N LEU A 66 -11.60 29.24 -46.32
CA LEU A 66 -10.58 30.03 -45.62
C LEU A 66 -11.14 30.78 -44.39
N ARG A 67 -12.41 31.19 -44.45
CA ARG A 67 -13.14 31.86 -43.38
C ARG A 67 -13.50 30.94 -42.21
N ASP A 68 -13.75 29.66 -42.48
CA ASP A 68 -13.96 28.64 -41.45
C ASP A 68 -12.63 28.19 -40.85
N GLN A 69 -11.56 28.11 -41.65
CA GLN A 69 -10.20 27.88 -41.15
C GLN A 69 -9.75 28.99 -40.21
N GLU A 70 -9.93 30.26 -40.61
CA GLU A 70 -9.63 31.45 -39.79
C GLU A 70 -10.44 31.46 -38.48
N LYS A 71 -11.73 31.10 -38.54
CA LYS A 71 -12.59 30.95 -37.36
C LYS A 71 -12.18 29.77 -36.45
N HIS A 72 -11.68 28.67 -37.02
CA HIS A 72 -11.15 27.53 -36.27
C HIS A 72 -9.83 27.89 -35.59
N ILE A 73 -8.93 28.60 -36.29
CA ILE A 73 -7.70 29.18 -35.74
C ILE A 73 -8.02 30.16 -34.59
N ASP A 74 -9.03 31.00 -34.72
CA ASP A 74 -9.44 31.92 -33.65
C ASP A 74 -10.12 31.24 -32.45
N ASN A 75 -10.74 30.07 -32.65
CA ASN A 75 -11.19 29.23 -31.55
C ASN A 75 -10.01 28.54 -30.87
N LEU A 76 -9.08 27.95 -31.63
CA LEU A 76 -7.85 27.35 -31.11
C LEU A 76 -6.98 28.39 -30.36
N LYS A 77 -6.90 29.65 -30.81
CA LYS A 77 -6.25 30.73 -30.06
C LYS A 77 -6.94 31.02 -28.72
N LYS A 78 -8.27 30.99 -28.65
CA LYS A 78 -9.03 31.19 -27.41
C LYS A 78 -8.89 30.00 -26.46
N GLU A 79 -8.88 28.78 -26.99
CA GLU A 79 -8.61 27.57 -26.22
C GLU A 79 -7.17 27.57 -25.70
N ASN A 80 -6.18 27.90 -26.53
CA ASN A 80 -4.78 28.05 -26.11
C ASN A 80 -4.60 29.17 -25.06
N PHE A 81 -5.34 30.27 -25.17
CA PHE A 81 -5.37 31.34 -24.16
C PHE A 81 -6.04 30.90 -22.84
N ASN A 82 -7.17 30.17 -22.92
CA ASN A 82 -7.82 29.58 -21.73
C ASN A 82 -6.96 28.50 -21.08
N ILE A 83 -6.25 27.68 -21.86
CA ILE A 83 -5.29 26.69 -21.36
C ILE A 83 -4.13 27.42 -20.69
N LYS A 84 -3.58 28.49 -21.28
CA LYS A 84 -2.54 29.32 -20.63
C LYS A 84 -3.01 29.99 -19.35
N LEU A 85 -4.26 30.47 -19.28
CA LEU A 85 -4.87 30.96 -18.04
C LEU A 85 -5.02 29.85 -17.00
N ARG A 86 -5.44 28.65 -17.42
CA ARG A 86 -5.60 27.50 -16.53
C ARG A 86 -4.26 26.97 -16.03
N VAL A 87 -3.23 26.95 -16.88
CA VAL A 87 -1.84 26.67 -16.52
C VAL A 87 -1.35 27.74 -15.55
N HIS A 88 -1.49 29.04 -15.85
CA HIS A 88 -1.11 30.12 -14.92
C HIS A 88 -1.82 29.99 -13.57
N PHE A 89 -3.13 29.71 -13.52
CA PHE A 89 -3.82 29.52 -12.24
C PHE A 89 -3.45 28.22 -11.53
N LEU A 90 -3.02 27.18 -12.24
CA LEU A 90 -2.48 25.95 -11.64
C LEU A 90 -1.04 26.16 -11.16
N GLU A 91 -0.22 26.93 -11.88
CA GLU A 91 1.13 27.37 -11.50
C GLU A 91 1.09 28.33 -10.30
N GLU A 92 0.15 29.28 -10.28
CA GLU A 92 -0.09 30.21 -9.17
C GLU A 92 -0.64 29.46 -7.95
N ARG A 93 -1.52 28.48 -8.13
CA ARG A 93 -2.01 27.60 -7.06
C ARG A 93 -0.92 26.64 -6.57
N LEU A 94 -0.05 26.13 -7.45
CA LEU A 94 1.15 25.37 -7.07
C LEU A 94 2.16 26.25 -6.33
N ALA A 95 2.38 27.49 -6.76
CA ALA A 95 3.28 28.44 -6.10
C ALA A 95 2.73 28.98 -4.77
N GLN A 96 1.41 28.90 -4.54
CA GLN A 96 0.78 29.19 -3.24
C GLN A 96 0.73 27.96 -2.33
N LEU A 97 0.51 26.76 -2.87
CA LEU A 97 0.51 25.51 -2.08
C LEU A 97 1.92 25.02 -1.77
N ALA A 98 2.91 25.23 -2.64
CA ALA A 98 4.25 24.72 -2.45
C ALA A 98 4.96 25.29 -1.21
N PRO A 99 4.93 26.59 -0.86
CA PRO A 99 5.54 27.07 0.37
C PRO A 99 4.92 26.42 1.61
N ASP A 100 3.59 26.43 1.72
CA ASP A 100 2.90 25.88 2.90
C ASP A 100 3.00 24.34 2.97
N GLN A 101 2.99 23.63 1.84
CA GLN A 101 3.18 22.18 1.81
C GLN A 101 4.64 21.76 1.95
N ILE A 102 5.61 22.55 1.50
CA ILE A 102 7.04 22.32 1.73
C ILE A 102 7.40 22.67 3.16
N ASP A 103 6.87 23.74 3.75
CA ASP A 103 7.07 24.07 5.17
C ASP A 103 6.32 23.09 6.07
N ALA A 104 5.12 22.64 5.71
CA ALA A 104 4.45 21.54 6.40
C ALA A 104 5.22 20.22 6.27
N ALA A 105 5.72 19.87 5.08
CA ALA A 105 6.53 18.66 4.87
C ALA A 105 7.92 18.76 5.50
N LEU A 106 8.52 19.95 5.60
CA LEU A 106 9.77 20.19 6.33
C LEU A 106 9.53 20.11 7.83
N LYS A 107 8.44 20.68 8.34
CA LYS A 107 8.05 20.60 9.76
C LYS A 107 7.64 19.18 10.14
N GLN A 108 6.98 18.44 9.25
CA GLN A 108 6.70 17.03 9.38
C GLN A 108 7.97 16.18 9.26
N ASN A 109 8.92 16.51 8.37
CA ASN A 109 10.23 15.85 8.34
C ASN A 109 11.09 16.17 9.58
N ILE A 110 11.00 17.38 10.14
CA ILE A 110 11.66 17.76 11.39
C ILE A 110 11.02 16.99 12.56
N ASN A 111 9.69 16.93 12.64
CA ASN A 111 8.99 16.12 13.62
C ASN A 111 9.30 14.64 13.47
N LEU A 112 9.22 14.06 12.26
CA LEU A 112 9.61 12.68 11.98
C LEU A 112 11.10 12.42 12.28
N LYS A 113 11.99 13.40 12.12
CA LYS A 113 13.41 13.27 12.48
C LYS A 113 13.64 13.37 13.99
N ILE A 114 12.83 14.17 14.70
CA ILE A 114 12.78 14.22 16.16
C ILE A 114 12.20 12.91 16.69
N GLU A 115 11.11 12.39 16.11
CA GLU A 115 10.51 11.10 16.45
C GLU A 115 11.45 9.95 16.12
N VAL A 116 12.10 9.92 14.96
CA VAL A 116 13.13 8.90 14.63
C VAL A 116 14.33 9.01 15.56
N GLN A 117 14.71 10.20 16.04
CA GLN A 117 15.71 10.33 17.11
C GLN A 117 15.18 9.87 18.47
N GLN A 118 13.95 10.21 18.85
CA GLN A 118 13.32 9.83 20.11
C GLN A 118 13.07 8.32 20.16
N ARG A 119 12.41 7.75 19.14
CA ARG A 119 12.32 6.31 18.87
C ARG A 119 13.70 5.67 18.75
N GLY A 120 14.70 6.32 18.17
CA GLY A 120 16.07 5.83 18.15
C GLY A 120 16.73 5.79 19.54
N MET A 121 16.42 6.75 20.41
CA MET A 121 16.85 6.79 21.81
C MET A 121 16.04 5.83 22.69
N GLU A 122 14.75 5.68 22.44
CA GLU A 122 13.86 4.69 23.07
C GLU A 122 14.29 3.29 22.65
N ILE A 123 14.52 3.00 21.37
CA ILE A 123 15.06 1.72 20.89
C ILE A 123 16.45 1.47 21.49
N LYS A 124 17.30 2.48 21.70
CA LYS A 124 18.58 2.30 22.42
C LYS A 124 18.38 2.04 23.92
N LYS A 125 17.43 2.70 24.58
CA LYS A 125 17.06 2.46 25.99
C LYS A 125 16.41 1.10 26.17
N LEU A 126 15.48 0.73 25.30
CA LEU A 126 14.78 -0.55 25.24
C LEU A 126 15.73 -1.67 24.84
N LYS A 127 16.65 -1.49 23.88
CA LYS A 127 17.71 -2.48 23.64
C LYS A 127 18.65 -2.61 24.83
N LYS A 128 18.97 -1.53 25.55
CA LYS A 128 19.77 -1.63 26.78
C LYS A 128 19.00 -2.27 27.94
N LEU A 129 17.69 -2.04 28.03
CA LEU A 129 16.80 -2.66 29.01
C LEU A 129 16.54 -4.12 28.67
N VAL A 130 16.32 -4.46 27.40
CA VAL A 130 16.21 -5.81 26.87
C VAL A 130 17.52 -6.54 27.06
N LEU A 131 18.69 -5.98 26.73
CA LEU A 131 19.98 -6.61 27.07
C LEU A 131 20.19 -6.73 28.59
N SER A 132 19.73 -5.78 29.41
CA SER A 132 19.79 -5.90 30.88
C SER A 132 18.87 -7.02 31.39
N LEU A 133 17.66 -7.11 30.84
CA LEU A 133 16.65 -8.12 31.18
C LEU A 133 16.99 -9.49 30.58
N GLU A 134 17.64 -9.56 29.42
CA GLU A 134 18.19 -10.76 28.82
C GLU A 134 19.37 -11.25 29.65
N HIS A 135 20.24 -10.36 30.13
CA HIS A 135 21.38 -10.74 30.98
C HIS A 135 20.95 -11.03 32.44
N GLU A 136 19.86 -10.44 32.92
CA GLU A 136 19.18 -10.79 34.18
C GLU A 136 18.35 -12.07 34.06
N LEU A 137 17.71 -12.33 32.91
CA LEU A 137 16.97 -13.55 32.60
C LEU A 137 17.93 -14.69 32.32
N GLU A 138 19.07 -14.44 31.68
CA GLU A 138 20.18 -15.38 31.51
C GLU A 138 20.86 -15.66 32.85
N ARG A 139 21.04 -14.66 33.73
CA ARG A 139 21.37 -14.92 35.16
C ARG A 139 20.30 -15.76 35.85
N SER A 140 19.01 -15.47 35.64
CA SER A 140 17.89 -16.16 36.28
C SER A 140 17.69 -17.57 35.73
N GLN A 141 18.05 -17.83 34.48
CA GLN A 141 17.93 -19.10 33.78
C GLN A 141 19.18 -19.98 33.99
N ARG A 142 20.37 -19.36 34.10
CA ARG A 142 21.62 -20.01 34.54
C ARG A 142 21.58 -20.32 36.04
N ASN A 143 20.93 -19.50 36.87
CA ASN A 143 20.61 -19.83 38.27
C ASN A 143 19.37 -20.74 38.41
N GLY A 144 18.47 -20.75 37.42
CA GLY A 144 17.18 -21.45 37.45
C GLY A 144 17.25 -22.97 37.43
N SER A 145 18.45 -23.52 37.18
CA SER A 145 18.74 -24.97 37.27
C SER A 145 19.68 -25.36 38.42
N GLY A 146 20.05 -24.43 39.31
CA GLY A 146 20.96 -24.69 40.44
C GLY A 146 20.54 -24.06 41.76
N GLY A 147 20.06 -22.81 41.75
CA GLY A 147 19.85 -22.01 42.95
C GLY A 147 18.78 -22.53 43.91
N ASN A 148 17.81 -23.33 43.45
CA ASN A 148 16.87 -23.96 44.36
C ASN A 148 17.53 -25.08 45.15
N ARG A 149 18.45 -25.85 44.55
CA ARG A 149 19.18 -26.92 45.24
C ARG A 149 20.18 -26.39 46.25
N ASP A 150 20.90 -25.31 45.97
CA ASP A 150 21.84 -24.78 46.96
C ASP A 150 21.14 -24.07 48.12
N ARG A 151 19.94 -23.49 47.88
CA ARG A 151 19.12 -22.91 48.95
C ARG A 151 18.36 -23.96 49.76
N GLU A 152 17.86 -25.00 49.09
CA GLU A 152 17.28 -26.20 49.70
C GLU A 152 18.35 -26.95 50.51
N ARG A 153 19.58 -27.07 49.99
CA ARG A 153 20.73 -27.67 50.67
C ARG A 153 21.28 -26.80 51.80
N GLU A 154 21.33 -25.47 51.69
CA GLU A 154 21.62 -24.58 52.84
C GLU A 154 20.56 -24.73 53.94
N LEU A 155 19.29 -24.96 53.57
CA LEU A 155 18.19 -25.10 54.52
C LEU A 155 18.11 -26.52 55.10
N GLU A 156 18.43 -27.55 54.33
CA GLU A 156 18.62 -28.93 54.77
C GLU A 156 19.85 -29.04 55.66
N GLU A 157 20.98 -28.44 55.29
CA GLU A 157 22.21 -28.39 56.09
C GLU A 157 21.98 -27.63 57.39
N LYS A 158 21.23 -26.50 57.39
CA LYS A 158 20.83 -25.82 58.64
C LYS A 158 19.75 -26.57 59.43
N LEU A 159 18.95 -27.41 58.78
CA LEU A 159 18.00 -28.31 59.46
C LEU A 159 18.75 -29.49 60.08
N GLU A 160 19.73 -30.05 59.39
CA GLU A 160 20.60 -31.14 59.82
C GLU A 160 21.58 -30.68 60.90
N GLU A 161 22.16 -29.48 60.81
CA GLU A 161 22.90 -28.82 61.89
C GLU A 161 21.99 -28.61 63.10
N ARG A 162 20.75 -28.11 62.93
CA ARG A 162 19.80 -27.96 64.04
C ARG A 162 19.33 -29.29 64.62
N GLU A 163 19.19 -30.33 63.80
CA GLU A 163 18.91 -31.69 64.26
C GLU A 163 20.12 -32.36 64.90
N MET A 164 21.35 -32.03 64.47
CA MET A 164 22.59 -32.47 65.09
C MET A 164 22.83 -31.73 66.40
N GLU A 165 22.65 -30.42 66.49
CA GLU A 165 22.61 -29.67 67.74
C GLU A 165 21.51 -30.22 68.68
N LEU A 166 20.32 -30.58 68.17
CA LEU A 166 19.28 -31.23 68.97
C LEU A 166 19.65 -32.67 69.38
N ARG A 167 20.33 -33.45 68.54
CA ARG A 167 20.85 -34.78 68.91
C ARG A 167 22.01 -34.67 69.88
N GLU A 168 22.85 -33.67 69.75
CA GLU A 168 24.02 -33.40 70.58
C GLU A 168 23.59 -32.86 71.94
N LEU A 169 22.69 -31.88 72.02
CA LEU A 169 22.04 -31.47 73.28
C LEU A 169 21.29 -32.62 73.95
N ARG A 170 20.66 -33.54 73.21
CA ARG A 170 20.05 -34.76 73.76
C ARG A 170 21.08 -35.81 74.18
N ALA A 171 22.23 -35.90 73.51
CA ALA A 171 23.33 -36.80 73.85
C ALA A 171 24.18 -36.27 75.02
N GLN A 172 24.34 -34.97 75.13
CA GLN A 172 25.03 -34.23 76.18
C GLN A 172 24.16 -34.20 77.45
N ARG A 173 22.82 -34.04 77.33
CA ARG A 173 21.88 -34.35 78.43
C ARG A 173 21.86 -35.81 78.85
N ARG A 174 22.27 -36.76 77.99
CA ARG A 174 22.45 -38.18 78.34
C ARG A 174 23.84 -38.51 78.91
N LYS A 175 24.88 -37.74 78.57
CA LYS A 175 26.26 -37.91 79.06
C LYS A 175 26.59 -37.04 80.28
N GLY A 176 25.84 -35.96 80.54
CA GLY A 176 25.98 -35.06 81.69
C GLY A 176 25.42 -35.59 83.01
N ALA A 177 25.34 -36.91 83.19
CA ALA A 177 24.78 -37.54 84.39
C ALA A 177 25.82 -37.80 85.50
N HIS A 178 26.94 -37.05 85.53
CA HIS A 178 27.89 -37.00 86.66
C HIS A 178 28.85 -35.80 86.59
N GLY A 179 28.98 -35.05 87.69
CA GLY A 179 30.05 -34.07 87.93
C GLY A 179 29.73 -32.64 87.46
N GLY A 180 29.51 -31.72 88.39
CA GLY A 180 29.11 -30.34 88.10
C GLY A 180 30.27 -29.37 87.85
N VAL A 181 30.07 -28.44 86.92
CA VAL A 181 30.81 -27.17 86.77
C VAL A 181 29.85 -25.97 86.53
N ASP A 182 28.54 -26.21 86.33
CA ASP A 182 27.57 -25.17 85.93
C ASP A 182 26.97 -24.34 87.10
N GLU A 183 27.50 -24.42 88.32
CA GLU A 183 26.86 -23.78 89.50
C GLU A 183 27.13 -22.25 89.60
N GLU A 184 28.00 -21.69 88.76
CA GLU A 184 28.31 -20.25 88.71
C GLU A 184 27.57 -19.54 87.57
N VAL A 185 27.56 -20.13 86.36
CA VAL A 185 26.82 -19.61 85.20
C VAL A 185 25.31 -19.75 85.39
N VAL A 186 24.83 -20.86 85.99
CA VAL A 186 23.42 -21.00 86.36
C VAL A 186 23.02 -19.94 87.38
N ARG A 187 23.87 -19.61 88.35
CA ARG A 187 23.57 -18.59 89.37
C ARG A 187 23.49 -17.18 88.78
N GLU A 188 24.31 -16.86 87.77
CA GLU A 188 24.26 -15.57 87.07
C GLU A 188 23.03 -15.46 86.17
N LEU A 189 22.60 -16.57 85.54
CA LEU A 189 21.35 -16.65 84.78
C LEU A 189 20.10 -16.67 85.68
N GLU A 190 20.16 -17.31 86.85
CA GLU A 190 19.11 -17.30 87.88
C GLU A 190 18.95 -15.92 88.50
N ALA A 191 20.06 -15.21 88.79
CA ALA A 191 20.00 -13.82 89.26
C ALA A 191 19.36 -12.89 88.23
N ARG A 192 19.73 -13.03 86.94
CA ARG A 192 19.15 -12.23 85.86
C ARG A 192 17.70 -12.61 85.53
N ASN A 193 17.33 -13.87 85.68
CA ASN A 193 15.93 -14.28 85.60
C ASN A 193 15.13 -13.78 86.80
N ALA A 194 15.68 -13.76 88.00
CA ALA A 194 15.03 -13.17 89.18
C ALA A 194 14.82 -11.66 89.00
N GLU A 195 15.80 -10.92 88.46
CA GLU A 195 15.62 -9.51 88.10
C GLU A 195 14.52 -9.31 87.05
N LEU A 196 14.46 -10.16 86.02
CA LEU A 196 13.41 -10.11 85.00
C LEU A 196 12.04 -10.58 85.51
N GLU A 197 11.99 -11.51 86.48
CA GLU A 197 10.78 -11.95 87.16
C GLU A 197 10.26 -10.85 88.11
N ASP A 198 11.14 -10.17 88.85
CA ASP A 198 10.81 -8.98 89.66
C ASP A 198 10.32 -7.82 88.76
N GLU A 199 10.94 -7.58 87.60
CA GLU A 199 10.44 -6.58 86.62
C GLU A 199 9.08 -7.01 86.03
N LEU A 200 8.88 -8.30 85.75
CA LEU A 200 7.62 -8.82 85.22
C LEU A 200 6.51 -8.80 86.29
N ASP A 201 6.81 -9.06 87.56
CA ASP A 201 5.86 -9.01 88.66
C ASP A 201 5.56 -7.58 89.10
N ASN A 202 6.50 -6.64 88.99
CA ASN A 202 6.19 -5.20 89.07
C ASN A 202 5.31 -4.74 87.90
N ALA A 203 5.54 -5.24 86.68
CA ALA A 203 4.70 -4.93 85.52
C ALA A 203 3.30 -5.57 85.63
N LYS A 204 3.20 -6.81 86.15
CA LYS A 204 1.93 -7.45 86.49
C LYS A 204 1.21 -6.69 87.60
N GLY A 205 1.90 -6.31 88.68
CA GLY A 205 1.34 -5.50 89.76
C GLY A 205 0.80 -4.16 89.27
N LEU A 206 1.51 -3.47 88.37
CA LEU A 206 1.02 -2.29 87.68
C LEU A 206 -0.19 -2.57 86.77
N ILE A 207 -0.27 -3.74 86.13
CA ILE A 207 -1.42 -4.14 85.30
C ILE A 207 -2.61 -4.56 86.18
N GLU A 208 -2.36 -5.21 87.32
CA GLU A 208 -3.35 -5.67 88.30
C GLU A 208 -3.93 -4.46 89.04
N ASP A 209 -3.10 -3.51 89.49
CA ASP A 209 -3.54 -2.18 89.98
C ASP A 209 -4.35 -1.42 88.92
N ASN A 210 -3.95 -1.46 87.64
CA ASN A 210 -4.72 -0.85 86.57
C ASN A 210 -6.02 -1.61 86.26
N MET A 211 -6.08 -2.93 86.46
CA MET A 211 -7.29 -3.73 86.29
C MET A 211 -8.26 -3.52 87.45
N ASP A 212 -7.75 -3.47 88.68
CA ASP A 212 -8.47 -3.09 89.90
C ASP A 212 -9.01 -1.65 89.78
N GLU A 213 -8.21 -0.71 89.26
CA GLU A 213 -8.66 0.65 89.02
C GLU A 213 -9.67 0.72 87.86
N ILE A 214 -9.50 -0.07 86.80
CA ILE A 214 -10.49 -0.21 85.71
C ILE A 214 -11.79 -0.82 86.22
N ASP A 215 -11.76 -1.80 87.12
CA ASP A 215 -12.95 -2.46 87.65
C ASP A 215 -13.62 -1.62 88.73
N ARG A 216 -12.86 -0.88 89.57
CA ARG A 216 -13.39 0.22 90.39
C ARG A 216 -14.03 1.30 89.52
N LEU A 217 -13.42 1.68 88.39
CA LEU A 217 -13.97 2.65 87.45
C LEU A 217 -15.21 2.12 86.71
N LYS A 218 -15.29 0.82 86.41
CA LYS A 218 -16.52 0.18 85.90
C LYS A 218 -17.63 0.19 86.95
N ASP A 219 -17.34 -0.20 88.20
CA ASP A 219 -18.30 -0.12 89.31
C ASP A 219 -18.78 1.32 89.55
N LEU A 220 -17.90 2.30 89.38
CA LEU A 220 -18.23 3.73 89.48
C LEU A 220 -19.02 4.25 88.28
N VAL A 221 -18.80 3.70 87.07
CA VAL A 221 -19.56 4.03 85.85
C VAL A 221 -20.93 3.34 85.83
N GLU A 222 -21.03 2.10 86.26
CA GLU A 222 -22.28 1.34 86.32
C GLU A 222 -23.20 1.88 87.43
N ARG A 223 -22.64 2.33 88.57
CA ARG A 223 -23.38 3.10 89.58
C ARG A 223 -23.69 4.55 89.20
N ARG A 224 -22.97 5.15 88.23
CA ARG A 224 -23.19 6.53 87.76
C ARG A 224 -24.01 6.62 86.48
N GLY A 225 -24.35 5.50 85.84
CA GLY A 225 -25.30 5.43 84.72
C GLY A 225 -26.76 5.67 85.12
N ALA A 226 -27.05 5.82 86.43
CA ALA A 226 -28.39 5.90 86.99
C ALA A 226 -28.69 7.20 87.77
N ASP A 227 -27.83 8.22 87.73
CA ASP A 227 -28.16 9.54 88.28
C ASP A 227 -27.67 10.67 87.37
N GLU A 228 -28.51 11.69 87.21
CA GLU A 228 -28.29 12.81 86.29
C GLU A 228 -27.30 13.84 86.85
N SER A 229 -26.98 14.84 86.02
CA SER A 229 -26.35 16.13 86.38
C SER A 229 -24.81 16.19 86.46
N ALA A 230 -24.28 17.19 85.74
CA ALA A 230 -22.93 17.77 85.79
C ALA A 230 -21.72 16.89 85.40
N ASP A 231 -21.21 17.07 84.18
CA ASP A 231 -20.19 18.12 83.91
C ASP A 231 -20.05 18.39 82.39
N SER A 232 -19.76 19.63 82.01
CA SER A 232 -20.01 20.17 80.66
C SER A 232 -18.76 20.36 79.77
N SER A 233 -17.55 20.06 80.25
CA SER A 233 -16.31 20.50 79.57
C SER A 233 -15.51 19.40 78.84
N MET A 234 -15.55 18.13 79.28
CA MET A 234 -14.68 17.08 78.72
C MET A 234 -15.29 16.34 77.51
N SER A 235 -16.61 16.44 77.31
CA SER A 235 -17.34 15.77 76.22
C SER A 235 -16.96 16.31 74.83
N GLU A 236 -16.72 17.63 74.70
CA GLU A 236 -16.36 18.28 73.43
C GLU A 236 -15.04 17.79 72.84
N SER A 237 -13.99 17.58 73.66
CA SER A 237 -12.70 17.10 73.12
C SER A 237 -12.73 15.66 72.63
N ARG A 238 -13.62 14.81 73.16
CA ARG A 238 -13.79 13.42 72.70
C ARG A 238 -14.76 13.33 71.53
N ARG A 239 -15.87 14.08 71.57
CA ARG A 239 -16.79 14.24 70.43
C ARG A 239 -16.08 14.88 69.23
N GLY A 240 -15.29 15.92 69.43
CA GLY A 240 -14.52 16.58 68.37
C GLY A 240 -13.48 15.68 67.71
N ARG A 241 -12.91 14.71 68.45
CA ARG A 241 -11.98 13.71 67.87
C ARG A 241 -12.70 12.67 67.01
N ILE A 242 -13.88 12.23 67.44
CA ILE A 242 -14.72 11.29 66.68
C ILE A 242 -15.37 12.00 65.47
N ALA A 243 -15.80 13.25 65.64
CA ALA A 243 -16.32 14.09 64.56
C ALA A 243 -15.28 14.32 63.47
N ARG A 244 -14.03 14.71 63.82
CA ARG A 244 -12.94 14.80 62.83
C ARG A 244 -12.66 13.48 62.12
N ARG A 245 -12.76 12.33 62.82
CA ARG A 245 -12.52 11.04 62.17
C ARG A 245 -13.68 10.61 61.27
N LEU A 246 -14.91 11.03 61.56
CA LEU A 246 -16.06 10.89 60.65
C LEU A 246 -15.90 11.83 59.45
N GLU A 247 -15.55 13.09 59.68
CA GLU A 247 -15.28 14.10 58.65
C GLU A 247 -14.12 13.69 57.72
N GLU A 248 -13.03 13.10 58.27
CA GLU A 248 -11.97 12.46 57.48
C GLU A 248 -12.52 11.31 56.60
N LEU A 249 -13.35 10.42 57.16
CA LEU A 249 -13.91 9.28 56.42
C LEU A 249 -15.03 9.65 55.44
N GLU A 250 -15.74 10.75 55.68
CA GLU A 250 -16.72 11.35 54.77
C GLU A 250 -15.98 12.03 53.62
N ASN A 251 -14.94 12.83 53.90
CA ASN A 251 -14.06 13.38 52.87
C ASN A 251 -13.38 12.28 52.04
N ASP A 252 -12.83 11.23 52.65
CA ASP A 252 -12.24 10.08 51.94
C ASP A 252 -13.26 9.38 51.02
N ASN A 253 -14.54 9.31 51.43
CA ASN A 253 -15.63 8.77 50.61
C ASN A 253 -16.04 9.70 49.48
N GLU A 254 -16.09 11.02 49.71
CA GLU A 254 -16.34 12.01 48.66
C GLU A 254 -15.19 12.01 47.63
N ASP A 255 -13.94 11.90 48.09
CA ASP A 255 -12.74 11.78 47.26
C ASP A 255 -12.72 10.48 46.43
N LEU A 256 -13.19 9.37 47.00
CA LEU A 256 -13.36 8.09 46.29
C LEU A 256 -14.54 8.13 45.31
N GLY A 257 -15.64 8.81 45.68
CA GLY A 257 -16.79 9.05 44.81
C GLY A 257 -16.41 9.90 43.60
N ALA A 258 -15.67 10.98 43.82
CA ALA A 258 -15.14 11.86 42.77
C ALA A 258 -14.21 11.09 41.81
N LYS A 259 -13.27 10.30 42.34
CA LYS A 259 -12.41 9.43 41.53
C LYS A 259 -13.21 8.39 40.73
N LEU A 260 -14.31 7.86 41.30
CA LEU A 260 -15.18 6.93 40.59
C LEU A 260 -15.91 7.61 39.43
N THR A 261 -16.43 8.83 39.62
CA THR A 261 -17.01 9.63 38.53
C THR A 261 -15.97 10.01 37.48
N ASP A 262 -14.77 10.44 37.87
CA ASP A 262 -13.68 10.74 36.93
C ASP A 262 -13.33 9.50 36.07
N THR A 263 -13.30 8.30 36.67
CA THR A 263 -13.07 7.06 35.90
C THR A 263 -14.25 6.66 35.01
N ALA A 264 -15.49 6.99 35.40
CA ALA A 264 -16.68 6.75 34.58
C ALA A 264 -16.73 7.70 33.38
N ASP A 265 -16.42 8.99 33.59
CA ASP A 265 -16.35 10.00 32.53
C ASP A 265 -15.20 9.71 31.56
N LEU A 266 -14.04 9.24 32.03
CA LEU A 266 -12.94 8.78 31.18
C LEU A 266 -13.28 7.51 30.37
N LEU A 267 -14.13 6.63 30.91
CA LEU A 267 -14.64 5.47 30.17
C LEU A 267 -15.65 5.90 29.10
N ALA A 268 -16.57 6.82 29.44
CA ALA A 268 -17.52 7.38 28.49
C ALA A 268 -16.81 8.12 27.34
N GLN A 269 -15.80 8.95 27.64
CA GLN A 269 -14.95 9.60 26.63
C GLN A 269 -14.24 8.58 25.73
N ARG A 270 -13.78 7.44 26.28
CA ARG A 270 -13.17 6.37 25.48
C ARG A 270 -14.16 5.55 24.67
N GLU A 271 -15.43 5.51 25.07
CA GLU A 271 -16.49 4.90 24.25
C GLU A 271 -16.89 5.86 23.12
N GLU A 272 -16.98 7.17 23.38
CA GLU A 272 -17.20 8.24 22.39
C GLU A 272 -16.04 8.32 21.36
N GLU A 273 -14.79 8.43 21.81
CA GLU A 273 -13.59 8.39 20.94
C GLU A 273 -13.54 7.12 20.06
N LYS A 274 -14.08 6.00 20.55
CA LYS A 274 -14.11 4.73 19.83
C LYS A 274 -15.29 4.66 18.84
N GLU A 275 -16.42 5.30 19.13
CA GLU A 275 -17.54 5.45 18.22
C GLU A 275 -17.16 6.38 17.06
N ASP A 276 -16.53 7.53 17.35
CA ASP A 276 -15.96 8.45 16.36
C ASP A 276 -14.95 7.73 15.44
N LEU A 277 -13.99 6.97 15.99
CA LEU A 277 -13.03 6.20 15.19
C LEU A 277 -13.68 5.09 14.34
N MET A 278 -14.81 4.54 14.76
CA MET A 278 -15.55 3.53 13.98
C MET A 278 -16.32 4.18 12.83
N ASP A 279 -16.85 5.39 13.03
CA ASP A 279 -17.50 6.16 11.97
C ASP A 279 -16.46 6.75 10.99
N GLU A 280 -15.28 7.20 11.45
CA GLU A 280 -14.16 7.56 10.56
C GLU A 280 -13.70 6.36 9.71
N GLU A 281 -13.48 5.17 10.30
CA GLU A 281 -13.15 3.95 9.55
C GLU A 281 -14.25 3.59 8.52
N ARG A 282 -15.49 3.94 8.81
CA ARG A 282 -16.63 3.67 7.94
C ARG A 282 -16.73 4.67 6.79
N GLU A 283 -16.53 5.96 7.05
CA GLU A 283 -16.45 6.98 6.00
C GLU A 283 -15.27 6.71 5.06
N GLU A 284 -14.11 6.29 5.57
CA GLU A 284 -12.98 5.86 4.74
C GLU A 284 -13.33 4.63 3.86
N ARG A 285 -14.05 3.64 4.40
CA ARG A 285 -14.51 2.47 3.64
C ARG A 285 -15.52 2.84 2.56
N GLU A 286 -16.49 3.70 2.88
CA GLU A 286 -17.51 4.17 1.92
C GLU A 286 -16.84 5.00 0.81
N ALA A 287 -15.86 5.86 1.13
CA ALA A 287 -15.08 6.60 0.14
C ALA A 287 -14.24 5.69 -0.78
N VAL A 288 -13.58 4.66 -0.22
CA VAL A 288 -12.85 3.66 -1.02
C VAL A 288 -13.79 2.85 -1.92
N GLU A 289 -15.00 2.54 -1.47
CA GLU A 289 -16.00 1.82 -2.28
C GLU A 289 -16.58 2.72 -3.40
N GLU A 290 -16.79 4.01 -3.15
CA GLU A 290 -17.11 4.99 -4.19
C GLU A 290 -16.00 5.12 -5.24
N ASP A 291 -14.73 5.22 -4.83
CA ASP A 291 -13.58 5.28 -5.74
C ASP A 291 -13.45 4.00 -6.58
N LEU A 292 -13.69 2.83 -5.98
CA LEU A 292 -13.66 1.54 -6.66
C LEU A 292 -14.81 1.42 -7.68
N ASN A 293 -16.00 1.93 -7.35
CA ASN A 293 -17.11 2.03 -8.31
C ASN A 293 -16.83 3.06 -9.43
N ALA A 294 -16.24 4.22 -9.12
CA ALA A 294 -15.82 5.19 -10.12
C ALA A 294 -14.75 4.63 -11.07
N MET A 295 -13.85 3.76 -10.58
CA MET A 295 -12.87 3.06 -11.41
C MET A 295 -13.53 1.97 -12.28
N ARG A 296 -14.55 1.25 -11.79
CA ARG A 296 -15.38 0.33 -12.60
C ARG A 296 -16.12 1.07 -13.71
N ASP A 297 -16.72 2.22 -13.42
CA ASP A 297 -17.42 3.05 -14.42
C ASP A 297 -16.46 3.60 -15.49
N ARG A 298 -15.26 4.04 -15.10
CA ARG A 298 -14.20 4.42 -16.06
C ARG A 298 -13.75 3.24 -16.92
N MET A 299 -13.61 2.04 -16.34
CA MET A 299 -13.26 0.84 -17.09
C MET A 299 -14.35 0.47 -18.10
N ALA A 300 -15.61 0.51 -17.71
CA ALA A 300 -16.74 0.28 -18.62
C ALA A 300 -16.80 1.33 -19.74
N ALA A 301 -16.57 2.62 -19.43
CA ALA A 301 -16.51 3.68 -20.42
C ALA A 301 -15.37 3.48 -21.44
N LEU A 302 -14.16 3.12 -20.97
CA LEU A 302 -13.01 2.82 -21.82
C LEU A 302 -13.23 1.57 -22.69
N MET A 303 -13.92 0.54 -22.18
CA MET A 303 -14.28 -0.63 -22.98
C MET A 303 -15.26 -0.28 -24.12
N ILE A 304 -16.25 0.58 -23.85
CA ILE A 304 -17.19 1.08 -24.87
C ILE A 304 -16.48 1.98 -25.89
N GLU A 305 -15.55 2.84 -25.44
CA GLU A 305 -14.75 3.67 -26.34
C GLU A 305 -13.81 2.83 -27.21
N LEU A 306 -13.20 1.78 -26.66
CA LEU A 306 -12.40 0.82 -27.42
C LEU A 306 -13.23 0.10 -28.49
N GLN A 307 -14.39 -0.45 -28.13
CA GLN A 307 -15.30 -1.08 -29.11
C GLN A 307 -15.74 -0.10 -30.21
N SER A 308 -16.09 1.13 -29.85
CA SER A 308 -16.44 2.17 -30.83
C SER A 308 -15.25 2.55 -31.74
N LYS A 309 -14.00 2.44 -31.26
CA LYS A 309 -12.80 2.67 -32.06
C LYS A 309 -12.45 1.49 -32.94
N GLU A 310 -12.67 0.26 -32.48
CA GLU A 310 -12.57 -0.96 -33.29
C GLU A 310 -13.59 -0.92 -34.45
N GLU A 311 -14.85 -0.58 -34.17
CA GLU A 311 -15.89 -0.38 -35.20
C GLU A 311 -15.52 0.74 -36.20
N GLU A 312 -14.98 1.88 -35.74
CA GLU A 312 -14.52 2.94 -36.64
C GLU A 312 -13.35 2.46 -37.51
N VAL A 313 -12.39 1.69 -36.97
CA VAL A 313 -11.27 1.12 -37.72
C VAL A 313 -11.75 0.11 -38.75
N GLU A 314 -12.71 -0.76 -38.42
CA GLU A 314 -13.34 -1.67 -39.39
C GLU A 314 -14.07 -0.90 -40.50
N GLU A 315 -14.74 0.20 -40.17
CA GLU A 315 -15.36 1.08 -41.17
C GLU A 315 -14.33 1.74 -42.08
N ARG A 316 -13.23 2.27 -41.52
CA ARG A 316 -12.12 2.79 -42.34
C ARG A 316 -11.48 1.71 -43.21
N GLY A 317 -11.36 0.49 -42.69
CA GLY A 317 -10.90 -0.67 -43.44
C GLY A 317 -11.78 -0.93 -44.66
N ARG A 318 -13.10 -0.98 -44.46
CA ARG A 318 -14.10 -1.10 -45.55
C ARG A 318 -14.00 0.04 -46.56
N GLU A 319 -13.91 1.30 -46.10
CA GLU A 319 -13.75 2.47 -46.98
C GLU A 319 -12.45 2.40 -47.82
N ILE A 320 -11.34 1.96 -47.21
CA ILE A 320 -10.05 1.78 -47.90
C ILE A 320 -10.15 0.64 -48.92
N GLU A 321 -10.77 -0.49 -48.57
CA GLU A 321 -11.00 -1.58 -49.51
C GLU A 321 -11.85 -1.17 -50.72
N GLU A 322 -12.91 -0.37 -50.52
CA GLU A 322 -13.71 0.17 -51.62
C GLU A 322 -12.89 1.11 -52.50
N LEU A 323 -12.11 2.01 -51.91
CA LEU A 323 -11.20 2.89 -52.66
C LEU A 323 -10.13 2.12 -53.42
N VAL A 324 -9.59 1.03 -52.86
CA VAL A 324 -8.61 0.16 -53.54
C VAL A 324 -9.27 -0.62 -54.68
N LYS A 325 -10.49 -1.14 -54.49
CA LYS A 325 -11.28 -1.78 -55.56
C LYS A 325 -11.58 -0.80 -56.70
N GLU A 326 -11.86 0.46 -56.39
CA GLU A 326 -12.12 1.49 -57.40
C GLU A 326 -10.85 1.96 -58.11
N HIS A 327 -9.74 2.17 -57.40
CA HIS A 327 -8.44 2.43 -58.04
C HIS A 327 -8.04 1.28 -58.96
N LYS A 328 -8.30 0.03 -58.57
CA LYS A 328 -8.04 -1.12 -59.42
C LYS A 328 -8.89 -1.09 -60.69
N ARG A 329 -10.20 -0.79 -60.61
CA ARG A 329 -11.03 -0.58 -61.81
C ARG A 329 -10.51 0.53 -62.72
N ILE A 330 -10.07 1.66 -62.15
CA ILE A 330 -9.52 2.78 -62.93
C ILE A 330 -8.24 2.34 -63.65
N VAL A 331 -7.37 1.58 -62.99
CA VAL A 331 -6.16 1.00 -63.61
C VAL A 331 -6.52 -0.01 -64.69
N ASP A 332 -7.44 -0.94 -64.42
CA ASP A 332 -7.90 -1.94 -65.40
C ASP A 332 -8.48 -1.25 -66.66
N VAL A 333 -9.27 -0.18 -66.50
CA VAL A 333 -9.83 0.64 -67.60
C VAL A 333 -8.73 1.38 -68.37
N VAL A 334 -7.77 2.02 -67.68
CA VAL A 334 -6.65 2.71 -68.34
C VAL A 334 -5.73 1.73 -69.07
N GLU A 335 -5.54 0.51 -68.56
CA GLU A 335 -4.85 -0.55 -69.28
C GLU A 335 -5.62 -1.03 -70.52
N GLU A 336 -6.95 -1.14 -70.46
CA GLU A 336 -7.77 -1.46 -71.65
C GLU A 336 -7.77 -0.32 -72.68
N GLU A 337 -7.91 0.93 -72.27
CA GLU A 337 -7.83 2.12 -73.14
C GLU A 337 -6.45 2.21 -73.82
N TRP A 338 -5.36 2.07 -73.06
CA TRP A 338 -4.01 2.12 -73.60
C TRP A 338 -3.70 0.92 -74.51
N ARG A 339 -4.21 -0.28 -74.20
CA ARG A 339 -4.17 -1.42 -75.15
C ARG A 339 -4.91 -1.11 -76.44
N GLY A 340 -6.09 -0.48 -76.36
CA GLY A 340 -6.86 -0.04 -77.52
C GLY A 340 -6.07 0.93 -78.40
N GLU A 341 -5.46 1.97 -77.81
CA GLU A 341 -4.60 2.92 -78.54
C GLU A 341 -3.37 2.25 -79.17
N VAL A 342 -2.75 1.29 -78.48
CA VAL A 342 -1.60 0.52 -79.00
C VAL A 342 -2.02 -0.42 -80.15
N GLU A 343 -3.21 -1.04 -80.06
CA GLU A 343 -3.78 -1.86 -81.13
C GLU A 343 -4.18 -1.01 -82.35
N GLU A 344 -4.76 0.18 -82.14
CA GLU A 344 -5.11 1.12 -83.21
C GLU A 344 -3.86 1.67 -83.91
N THR A 345 -2.87 2.16 -83.16
CA THR A 345 -1.60 2.65 -83.74
C THR A 345 -0.84 1.55 -84.47
N ARG A 346 -0.91 0.29 -83.98
CA ARG A 346 -0.41 -0.87 -84.72
C ARG A 346 -1.19 -1.10 -86.02
N GLY A 347 -2.52 -1.01 -85.99
CA GLY A 347 -3.37 -1.08 -87.18
C GLY A 347 -3.00 -0.02 -88.22
N GLN A 348 -2.84 1.23 -87.80
CA GLN A 348 -2.37 2.34 -88.65
C GLN A 348 -0.97 2.06 -89.24
N VAL A 349 -0.07 1.40 -88.50
CA VAL A 349 1.25 0.97 -89.01
C VAL A 349 1.14 -0.19 -90.01
N GLU A 350 0.19 -1.11 -89.85
CA GLU A 350 -0.09 -2.16 -90.84
C GLU A 350 -0.74 -1.57 -92.12
N GLU A 351 -1.70 -0.64 -91.99
CA GLU A 351 -2.24 0.12 -93.12
C GLU A 351 -1.17 0.95 -93.85
N LEU A 352 -0.26 1.60 -93.12
CA LEU A 352 0.87 2.33 -93.71
C LEU A 352 1.85 1.41 -94.45
N LYS A 353 2.02 0.16 -94.00
CA LYS A 353 2.80 -0.86 -94.75
C LYS A 353 2.08 -1.26 -96.03
N ASP A 354 0.77 -1.48 -95.99
CA ASP A 354 -0.02 -1.81 -97.18
C ASP A 354 -0.06 -0.65 -98.18
N VAL A 355 -0.23 0.59 -97.72
CA VAL A 355 -0.09 1.80 -98.55
C VAL A 355 1.34 1.94 -99.07
N GLY A 356 2.36 1.58 -98.29
CA GLY A 356 3.76 1.52 -98.73
C GLY A 356 3.99 0.49 -99.84
N ILE A 357 3.36 -0.68 -99.76
CA ILE A 357 3.37 -1.73 -100.79
C ILE A 357 2.64 -1.23 -102.05
N ILE A 358 1.45 -0.62 -101.89
CA ILE A 358 0.70 -0.03 -103.00
C ILE A 358 1.51 1.08 -103.68
N LEU A 359 2.16 1.97 -102.91
CA LEU A 359 3.03 3.02 -103.42
C LEU A 359 4.27 2.44 -104.11
N PHE A 360 4.84 1.34 -103.62
CA PHE A 360 5.96 0.66 -104.28
C PHE A 360 5.54 0.12 -105.66
N TYR A 361 4.40 -0.58 -105.75
CA TYR A 361 3.85 -1.03 -107.03
C TYR A 361 3.43 0.14 -107.95
N PHE A 362 2.86 1.20 -107.40
CA PHE A 362 2.44 2.40 -108.12
C PHE A 362 3.64 3.21 -108.64
N PHE A 363 4.73 3.32 -107.87
CA PHE A 363 5.97 3.95 -108.27
C PHE A 363 6.71 3.14 -109.34
N TYR A 364 6.68 1.81 -109.24
CA TYR A 364 7.17 0.92 -110.29
C TYR A 364 6.36 1.07 -111.59
N PHE A 365 5.04 1.24 -111.49
CA PHE A 365 4.14 1.50 -112.63
C PHE A 365 4.33 2.90 -113.24
N LEU A 366 4.49 3.94 -112.43
CA LEU A 366 4.73 5.32 -112.88
C LEU A 366 6.13 5.52 -113.49
N SER A 367 7.14 4.79 -112.99
CA SER A 367 8.48 4.78 -113.60
C SER A 367 8.48 4.26 -115.05
N PHE A 368 7.40 3.60 -115.48
CA PHE A 368 7.21 3.12 -116.85
C PHE A 368 6.30 4.03 -117.71
N SER A 369 5.73 5.10 -117.16
CA SER A 369 4.69 5.90 -117.82
C SER A 369 4.93 7.42 -117.64
N SER A 370 5.70 8.01 -118.56
CA SER A 370 6.12 9.42 -118.52
C SER A 370 5.10 10.41 -119.14
N GLU A 371 5.36 11.70 -118.95
CA GLU A 371 4.76 12.86 -119.66
C GLU A 371 3.47 13.52 -119.10
N ASN A 372 3.42 13.86 -117.80
CA ASN A 372 2.45 14.85 -117.30
C ASN A 372 3.05 15.82 -116.24
N PRO A 373 3.41 17.07 -116.59
CA PRO A 373 4.13 17.99 -115.70
C PRO A 373 3.28 18.56 -114.54
N LEU A 374 1.95 18.63 -114.67
CA LEU A 374 1.08 19.10 -113.58
C LEU A 374 0.99 18.10 -112.42
N LEU A 375 1.04 16.80 -112.72
CA LEU A 375 1.02 15.74 -111.70
C LEU A 375 2.31 15.76 -110.86
N ILE A 376 3.45 16.03 -111.52
CA ILE A 376 4.76 16.15 -110.88
C ILE A 376 4.78 17.30 -109.86
N SER A 377 4.18 18.45 -110.19
CA SER A 377 4.12 19.59 -109.24
C SER A 377 3.27 19.29 -108.00
N TYR A 378 2.15 18.56 -108.16
CA TYR A 378 1.30 18.17 -107.04
C TYR A 378 2.01 17.14 -106.15
N PHE A 379 2.65 16.13 -106.74
CA PHE A 379 3.45 15.16 -105.99
C PHE A 379 4.66 15.80 -105.29
N LEU A 380 5.33 16.78 -105.89
CA LEU A 380 6.40 17.53 -105.22
C LEU A 380 5.90 18.30 -103.99
N GLN A 381 4.70 18.89 -104.04
CA GLN A 381 4.13 19.56 -102.88
C GLN A 381 3.73 18.58 -101.77
N VAL A 382 3.07 17.46 -102.12
CA VAL A 382 2.75 16.40 -101.16
C VAL A 382 4.01 15.77 -100.57
N LEU A 383 5.08 15.58 -101.36
CA LEU A 383 6.37 15.11 -100.86
C LEU A 383 7.02 16.13 -99.92
N ALA A 384 6.94 17.44 -100.21
CA ALA A 384 7.46 18.48 -99.32
C ALA A 384 6.68 18.55 -97.99
N GLU A 385 5.36 18.38 -98.02
CA GLU A 385 4.52 18.29 -96.81
C GLU A 385 4.88 17.03 -96.00
N ARG A 386 5.05 15.86 -96.65
CA ARG A 386 5.50 14.63 -95.98
C ARG A 386 6.95 14.68 -95.50
N GLU A 387 7.84 15.41 -96.17
CA GLU A 387 9.21 15.67 -95.69
C GLU A 387 9.22 16.57 -94.45
N ALA A 388 8.30 17.55 -94.37
CA ALA A 388 8.11 18.38 -93.18
C ALA A 388 7.58 17.55 -91.99
N GLU A 389 6.51 16.76 -92.19
CA GLU A 389 5.99 15.84 -91.18
C GLU A 389 7.05 14.82 -90.72
N SER A 390 7.81 14.25 -91.66
CA SER A 390 8.91 13.32 -91.36
C SER A 390 10.08 13.97 -90.62
N LYS A 391 10.24 15.29 -90.73
CA LYS A 391 11.24 16.06 -89.99
C LYS A 391 10.77 16.35 -88.57
N ASP A 392 9.52 16.75 -88.38
CA ASP A 392 8.95 17.00 -87.07
C ASP A 392 8.85 15.71 -86.24
N LEU A 393 8.46 14.58 -86.86
CA LEU A 393 8.52 13.26 -86.21
C LEU A 393 9.94 12.86 -85.80
N ARG A 394 10.96 13.19 -86.61
CA ARG A 394 12.37 12.94 -86.24
C ARG A 394 12.85 13.85 -85.10
N LEU A 395 12.35 15.09 -85.00
CA LEU A 395 12.62 15.96 -83.86
C LEU A 395 11.98 15.42 -82.58
N ASN A 396 10.71 15.00 -82.64
CA ASN A 396 10.04 14.39 -81.49
C ASN A 396 10.71 13.09 -81.03
N ILE A 397 11.16 12.23 -81.96
CA ILE A 397 11.93 11.02 -81.61
C ILE A 397 13.24 11.42 -80.93
N SER A 398 13.99 12.40 -81.46
CA SER A 398 15.23 12.87 -80.84
C SER A 398 15.01 13.50 -79.45
N GLU A 399 13.88 14.16 -79.22
CA GLU A 399 13.52 14.73 -77.91
C GLU A 399 13.14 13.63 -76.91
N LEU A 400 12.39 12.61 -77.35
CA LEU A 400 12.08 11.42 -76.55
C LEU A 400 13.35 10.62 -76.21
N GLU A 401 14.24 10.37 -77.18
CA GLU A 401 15.54 9.72 -76.96
C GLU A 401 16.41 10.52 -75.97
N SER A 402 16.42 11.84 -76.07
CA SER A 402 17.13 12.70 -75.09
C SER A 402 16.52 12.59 -73.69
N ASN A 403 15.19 12.61 -73.58
CA ASN A 403 14.50 12.46 -72.29
C ASN A 403 14.70 11.07 -71.67
N THR A 404 14.70 10.01 -72.49
CA THR A 404 15.01 8.64 -72.07
C THR A 404 16.46 8.51 -71.59
N ASN A 405 17.44 9.13 -72.27
CA ASN A 405 18.83 9.18 -71.79
C ASN A 405 18.98 9.99 -70.50
N ASP A 406 18.27 11.11 -70.37
CA ASP A 406 18.20 11.91 -69.14
C ASP A 406 17.50 11.17 -67.98
N LEU A 407 16.64 10.21 -68.27
CA LEU A 407 16.05 9.30 -67.27
C LEU A 407 17.02 8.19 -66.90
N HIS A 408 17.69 7.55 -67.87
CA HIS A 408 18.69 6.52 -67.61
C HIS A 408 19.85 7.05 -66.75
N THR A 409 20.41 8.21 -67.08
CA THR A 409 21.48 8.83 -66.27
C THR A 409 21.04 9.18 -64.84
N LYS A 410 19.76 9.56 -64.63
CA LYS A 410 19.19 9.74 -63.28
C LYS A 410 19.01 8.42 -62.54
N PHE A 411 18.61 7.35 -63.22
CA PHE A 411 18.51 6.02 -62.62
C PHE A 411 19.89 5.44 -62.27
N GLU A 412 20.90 5.60 -63.13
CA GLU A 412 22.29 5.22 -62.83
C GLU A 412 22.83 6.00 -61.62
N ALA A 413 22.60 7.32 -61.55
CA ALA A 413 22.98 8.13 -60.40
C ALA A 413 22.25 7.71 -59.10
N ALA A 414 20.97 7.33 -59.19
CA ALA A 414 20.20 6.84 -58.04
C ALA A 414 20.68 5.45 -57.58
N LEU A 415 21.03 4.56 -58.52
CA LEU A 415 21.59 3.24 -58.21
C LEU A 415 22.98 3.38 -57.56
N ALA A 416 23.87 4.21 -58.12
CA ALA A 416 25.19 4.48 -57.52
C ALA A 416 25.09 5.13 -56.12
N HIS A 417 24.07 5.97 -55.88
CA HIS A 417 23.80 6.48 -54.54
C HIS A 417 23.33 5.38 -53.59
N LEU A 418 22.43 4.50 -54.01
CA LEU A 418 21.93 3.39 -53.18
C LEU A 418 23.04 2.35 -52.88
N GLU A 419 23.92 2.07 -53.84
CA GLU A 419 25.11 1.23 -53.67
C GLU A 419 26.06 1.86 -52.65
N SER A 420 26.40 3.15 -52.80
CA SER A 420 27.21 3.87 -51.82
C SER A 420 26.55 3.99 -50.44
N GLU A 421 25.22 4.03 -50.35
CA GLU A 421 24.48 4.04 -49.08
C GLU A 421 24.46 2.64 -48.42
N SER A 422 24.54 1.57 -49.23
CA SER A 422 24.73 0.20 -48.74
C SER A 422 26.14 0.01 -48.19
N ASP A 423 27.17 0.33 -48.98
CA ASP A 423 28.58 0.23 -48.56
C ASP A 423 28.87 1.01 -47.27
N GLN A 424 28.24 2.18 -47.10
CA GLN A 424 28.34 2.97 -45.87
C GLN A 424 27.66 2.29 -44.68
N LYS A 425 26.48 1.67 -44.87
CA LYS A 425 25.79 0.92 -43.81
C LYS A 425 26.55 -0.33 -43.42
N ASP A 426 27.11 -1.06 -44.38
CA ASP A 426 27.93 -2.24 -44.11
C ASP A 426 29.20 -1.85 -43.31
N ALA A 427 29.87 -0.75 -43.69
CA ALA A 427 30.98 -0.19 -42.92
C ALA A 427 30.57 0.38 -41.54
N GLU A 428 29.31 0.79 -41.34
CA GLU A 428 28.79 1.16 -40.02
C GLU A 428 28.43 -0.09 -39.18
N LEU A 429 27.92 -1.15 -39.80
CA LEU A 429 27.65 -2.44 -39.16
C LEU A 429 28.95 -3.08 -38.65
N ASP A 430 30.01 -3.11 -39.46
CA ASP A 430 31.33 -3.61 -39.04
C ASP A 430 31.87 -2.85 -37.82
N ARG A 431 31.76 -1.51 -37.82
CA ARG A 431 32.16 -0.68 -36.67
C ARG A 431 31.30 -0.91 -35.45
N LEU A 432 29.99 -1.10 -35.62
CA LEU A 432 29.08 -1.40 -34.53
C LEU A 432 29.39 -2.78 -33.95
N GLN A 433 29.69 -3.78 -34.79
CA GLN A 433 30.12 -5.11 -34.35
C GLN A 433 31.43 -5.03 -33.56
N GLU A 434 32.46 -4.31 -34.04
CA GLU A 434 33.67 -4.06 -33.27
C GLU A 434 33.41 -3.39 -31.90
N THR A 435 32.39 -2.53 -31.78
CA THR A 435 32.03 -1.93 -30.48
C THR A 435 31.23 -2.87 -29.60
N ILE A 436 30.43 -3.78 -30.17
CA ILE A 436 29.72 -4.83 -29.44
C ILE A 436 30.73 -5.83 -28.87
N ASP A 437 31.72 -6.24 -29.66
CA ASP A 437 32.78 -7.16 -29.23
C ASP A 437 33.59 -6.55 -28.07
N LYS A 438 34.01 -5.29 -28.18
CA LYS A 438 34.71 -4.55 -27.11
C LYS A 438 33.86 -4.36 -25.85
N LEU A 439 32.55 -4.15 -25.99
CA LEU A 439 31.63 -4.09 -24.85
C LEU A 439 31.41 -5.48 -24.22
N GLY A 440 31.45 -6.55 -25.03
CA GLY A 440 31.44 -7.93 -24.55
C GLY A 440 32.69 -8.27 -23.73
N GLU A 441 33.87 -7.88 -24.21
CA GLU A 441 35.13 -7.99 -23.44
C GLU A 441 35.04 -7.22 -22.11
N GLN A 442 34.53 -5.98 -22.12
CA GLN A 442 34.37 -5.18 -20.90
C GLN A 442 33.33 -5.76 -19.93
N ILE A 443 32.26 -6.38 -20.41
CA ILE A 443 31.29 -7.09 -19.56
C ILE A 443 31.98 -8.30 -18.91
N TYR A 444 32.77 -9.06 -19.68
CA TYR A 444 33.51 -10.20 -19.14
C TYR A 444 34.52 -9.77 -18.07
N GLU A 445 35.29 -8.70 -18.30
CA GLU A 445 36.19 -8.11 -17.28
C GLU A 445 35.45 -7.68 -16.01
N LEU A 446 34.28 -7.05 -16.15
CA LEU A 446 33.46 -6.61 -15.01
C LEU A 446 32.78 -7.78 -14.27
N GLU A 447 32.43 -8.85 -14.97
CA GLU A 447 31.92 -10.09 -14.35
C GLU A 447 33.03 -10.77 -13.55
N ASP A 448 34.25 -10.86 -14.10
CA ASP A 448 35.45 -11.35 -13.42
C ASP A 448 35.80 -10.52 -12.17
N GLU A 449 35.70 -9.17 -12.25
CA GLU A 449 35.89 -8.29 -11.09
C GLU A 449 34.78 -8.47 -10.04
N ASN A 450 33.53 -8.63 -10.46
CA ASN A 450 32.40 -8.81 -9.55
C ASN A 450 32.46 -10.16 -8.83
N ASP A 451 32.89 -11.23 -9.51
CA ASP A 451 33.11 -12.54 -8.88
C ASP A 451 34.30 -12.51 -7.92
N ARG A 452 35.40 -11.81 -8.24
CA ARG A 452 36.48 -11.56 -7.27
C ARG A 452 36.00 -10.76 -6.05
N ILE A 453 35.15 -9.75 -6.25
CA ILE A 453 34.55 -8.98 -5.15
C ILE A 453 33.63 -9.86 -4.29
N LYS A 454 32.86 -10.78 -4.89
CA LYS A 454 32.07 -11.77 -4.14
C LYS A 454 32.97 -12.71 -3.35
N GLU A 455 34.01 -13.28 -3.96
CA GLU A 455 34.97 -14.15 -3.28
C GLU A 455 35.67 -13.45 -2.10
N ASP A 456 36.05 -12.18 -2.27
CA ASP A 456 36.65 -11.37 -1.20
C ASP A 456 35.64 -10.96 -0.14
N MET A 457 34.38 -10.67 -0.50
CA MET A 457 33.31 -10.41 0.47
C MET A 457 32.96 -11.66 1.28
N GLU A 458 32.86 -12.82 0.63
CA GLU A 458 32.71 -14.12 1.30
C GLU A 458 33.93 -14.45 2.16
N ARG A 459 35.14 -14.11 1.72
CA ARG A 459 36.36 -14.28 2.52
C ARG A 459 36.33 -13.38 3.75
N VAL A 460 35.92 -12.11 3.63
CA VAL A 460 35.77 -11.20 4.76
C VAL A 460 34.68 -11.68 5.73
N LEU A 461 33.57 -12.23 5.23
CA LEU A 461 32.52 -12.83 6.07
C LEU A 461 32.98 -14.13 6.75
N ARG A 462 33.74 -14.99 6.06
CA ARG A 462 34.36 -16.18 6.67
C ARG A 462 35.40 -15.77 7.70
N GLU A 463 36.28 -14.82 7.40
CA GLU A 463 37.25 -14.30 8.35
C GLU A 463 36.59 -13.53 9.51
N SER A 464 35.42 -12.89 9.35
CA SER A 464 34.70 -12.28 10.48
C SER A 464 34.05 -13.36 11.34
N ALA A 465 33.39 -14.35 10.73
CA ALA A 465 32.83 -15.49 11.45
C ALA A 465 33.92 -16.33 12.16
N GLU A 466 35.08 -16.54 11.54
CA GLU A 466 36.25 -17.19 12.14
C GLU A 466 36.88 -16.33 13.22
N ARG A 467 36.92 -14.99 13.09
CA ARG A 467 37.32 -14.09 14.18
C ARG A 467 36.33 -14.11 15.33
N ASP A 468 35.03 -14.12 15.07
CA ASP A 468 33.99 -14.15 16.09
C ASP A 468 34.02 -15.50 16.83
N VAL A 469 34.12 -16.62 16.11
CA VAL A 469 34.31 -17.96 16.70
C VAL A 469 35.62 -18.02 17.47
N ARG A 470 36.73 -17.50 16.93
CA ARG A 470 38.02 -17.49 17.64
C ARG A 470 38.01 -16.58 18.87
N ASP A 471 37.34 -15.44 18.82
CA ASP A 471 37.16 -14.55 19.96
C ASP A 471 36.28 -15.21 21.02
N GLU A 472 35.26 -15.97 20.61
CA GLU A 472 34.41 -16.75 21.52
C GLU A 472 35.13 -17.97 22.09
N GLU A 473 36.01 -18.63 21.32
CA GLU A 473 36.93 -19.66 21.77
C GLU A 473 37.99 -19.09 22.71
N GLU A 474 38.58 -17.92 22.42
CA GLU A 474 39.51 -17.23 23.30
C GLU A 474 38.82 -16.69 24.57
N ARG A 475 37.54 -16.30 24.52
CA ARG A 475 36.72 -16.00 25.71
C ARG A 475 36.42 -17.26 26.51
N ALA A 476 36.01 -18.35 25.86
CA ALA A 476 35.76 -19.62 26.50
C ALA A 476 37.03 -20.27 27.06
N GLU A 477 38.20 -20.07 26.43
CA GLU A 477 39.50 -20.47 26.96
C GLU A 477 39.95 -19.56 28.10
N ARG A 478 39.68 -18.25 28.07
CA ARG A 478 39.94 -17.36 29.21
C ARG A 478 39.03 -17.68 30.40
N GLU A 479 37.72 -17.87 30.19
CA GLU A 479 36.81 -18.37 31.24
C GLU A 479 37.23 -19.76 31.73
N ARG A 480 37.61 -20.69 30.84
CA ARG A 480 38.13 -22.00 31.25
C ARG A 480 39.44 -21.90 32.00
N LEU A 481 40.37 -21.01 31.64
CA LEU A 481 41.65 -20.81 32.34
C LEU A 481 41.45 -20.09 33.66
N GLU A 482 40.52 -19.14 33.75
CA GLU A 482 40.16 -18.44 34.99
C GLU A 482 39.41 -19.40 35.94
N ALA A 483 38.52 -20.25 35.41
CA ALA A 483 37.93 -21.38 36.12
C ALA A 483 38.96 -22.48 36.44
N LEU A 484 39.99 -22.72 35.62
CA LEU A 484 41.06 -23.68 35.93
C LEU A 484 42.02 -23.11 36.98
N VAL A 485 42.21 -21.80 37.05
CA VAL A 485 43.00 -21.12 38.09
C VAL A 485 42.22 -21.02 39.40
N GLY A 486 40.90 -20.81 39.33
CA GLY A 486 39.98 -21.00 40.45
C GLY A 486 40.03 -22.44 40.95
N ALA A 487 39.76 -23.40 40.07
CA ALA A 487 39.83 -24.82 40.35
C ALA A 487 41.24 -25.30 40.75
N LEU A 488 42.35 -24.66 40.37
CA LEU A 488 43.70 -25.01 40.84
C LEU A 488 44.02 -24.43 42.22
N LYS A 489 43.35 -23.35 42.64
CA LYS A 489 43.37 -22.89 44.04
C LYS A 489 42.48 -23.79 44.89
N GLU A 490 41.25 -24.00 44.46
CA GLU A 490 40.30 -24.91 45.11
C GLU A 490 40.84 -26.34 45.16
N VAL A 491 41.46 -26.89 44.11
CA VAL A 491 42.09 -28.23 44.14
C VAL A 491 43.36 -28.25 44.98
N LYS A 492 44.05 -27.13 45.24
CA LYS A 492 45.15 -27.11 46.23
C LYS A 492 44.62 -27.14 47.66
N GLU A 493 43.59 -26.35 47.94
CA GLU A 493 42.96 -26.27 49.25
C GLU A 493 42.16 -27.56 49.55
N LEU A 494 41.41 -28.07 48.57
CA LEU A 494 40.77 -29.38 48.57
C LEU A 494 41.79 -30.52 48.56
N ALA A 495 42.97 -30.43 47.94
CA ALA A 495 43.97 -31.51 48.07
C ALA A 495 44.48 -31.62 49.50
N SER A 496 44.80 -30.50 50.18
CA SER A 496 45.14 -30.56 51.61
C SER A 496 43.94 -31.01 52.45
N HIS A 497 42.73 -30.50 52.15
CA HIS A 497 41.54 -30.85 52.91
C HIS A 497 41.07 -32.29 52.64
N ILE A 498 41.38 -32.88 51.48
CA ILE A 498 41.15 -34.29 51.14
C ILE A 498 42.25 -35.16 51.74
N GLU A 499 43.52 -34.73 51.83
CA GLU A 499 44.54 -35.46 52.59
C GLU A 499 44.21 -35.48 54.09
N ASP A 500 43.72 -34.38 54.65
CA ASP A 500 43.23 -34.30 56.02
C ASP A 500 41.93 -35.11 56.20
N LEU A 501 40.91 -34.92 55.34
CA LEU A 501 39.66 -35.71 55.38
C LEU A 501 39.89 -37.20 55.15
N VAL A 502 40.86 -37.63 54.32
CA VAL A 502 41.21 -39.05 54.15
C VAL A 502 42.01 -39.56 55.34
N SER A 503 42.84 -38.72 55.97
CA SER A 503 43.49 -39.05 57.25
C SER A 503 42.49 -39.17 58.39
N GLU A 504 41.43 -38.36 58.39
CA GLU A 504 40.35 -38.40 59.36
C GLU A 504 39.37 -39.53 59.06
N LEU A 505 38.94 -39.76 57.81
CA LEU A 505 38.13 -40.92 57.42
C LEU A 505 38.85 -42.25 57.62
N SER A 506 40.18 -42.32 57.47
CA SER A 506 40.93 -43.55 57.77
C SER A 506 41.08 -43.77 59.28
N ARG A 507 41.26 -42.71 60.07
CA ARG A 507 41.19 -42.79 61.54
C ARG A 507 39.79 -43.14 62.04
N GLU A 508 38.74 -42.55 61.46
CA GLU A 508 37.35 -42.79 61.82
C GLU A 508 36.91 -44.19 61.39
N ARG A 509 37.28 -44.65 60.17
CA ARG A 509 37.06 -46.05 59.75
C ARG A 509 37.82 -47.02 60.64
N SER A 510 39.09 -46.76 60.98
CA SER A 510 39.85 -47.61 61.90
C SER A 510 39.24 -47.62 63.32
N ALA A 511 38.79 -46.48 63.83
CA ALA A 511 38.11 -46.39 65.12
C ALA A 511 36.72 -47.06 65.09
N ARG A 512 36.03 -47.02 63.95
CA ARG A 512 34.73 -47.66 63.73
C ARG A 512 34.87 -49.17 63.57
N GLU A 513 35.84 -49.67 62.81
CA GLU A 513 36.18 -51.10 62.72
C GLU A 513 36.63 -51.65 64.08
N GLN A 514 37.40 -50.86 64.86
CA GLN A 514 37.79 -51.23 66.22
C GLN A 514 36.56 -51.28 67.15
N ALA A 515 35.72 -50.25 67.14
CA ALA A 515 34.50 -50.21 67.95
C ALA A 515 33.46 -51.27 67.54
N GLU A 516 33.35 -51.57 66.25
CA GLU A 516 32.51 -52.64 65.72
C GLU A 516 33.06 -54.00 66.14
N SER A 517 34.37 -54.26 66.03
CA SER A 517 35.04 -55.45 66.55
C SER A 517 34.88 -55.62 68.07
N ASP A 518 34.95 -54.53 68.84
CA ASP A 518 34.77 -54.55 70.30
C ASP A 518 33.29 -54.82 70.68
N LEU A 519 32.33 -54.29 69.90
CA LEU A 519 30.90 -54.64 70.01
C LEU A 519 30.67 -56.11 69.69
N ASP A 520 31.22 -56.60 68.58
CA ASP A 520 31.16 -57.99 68.12
C ASP A 520 31.74 -58.95 69.16
N ALA A 521 32.82 -58.55 69.85
CA ALA A 521 33.42 -59.30 70.95
C ALA A 521 32.53 -59.30 72.20
N ALA A 522 32.00 -58.13 72.60
CA ALA A 522 31.09 -57.98 73.73
C ALA A 522 29.77 -58.74 73.52
N GLU A 523 29.22 -58.72 72.31
CA GLU A 523 28.05 -59.54 71.94
C GLU A 523 28.40 -61.02 72.03
N ARG A 524 29.51 -61.50 71.46
CA ARG A 524 29.93 -62.91 71.59
C ARG A 524 30.13 -63.35 73.03
N GLU A 525 30.67 -62.50 73.90
CA GLU A 525 30.85 -62.77 75.33
C GLU A 525 29.52 -62.76 76.10
N HIS A 526 28.63 -61.80 75.82
CA HIS A 526 27.27 -61.77 76.37
C HIS A 526 26.46 -63.00 75.95
N ASP A 527 26.60 -63.42 74.69
CA ASP A 527 25.90 -64.55 74.10
C ASP A 527 26.48 -65.90 74.60
N ALA A 528 27.79 -65.97 74.84
CA ALA A 528 28.43 -67.07 75.58
C ALA A 528 27.96 -67.13 77.04
N SER A 529 27.85 -65.99 77.71
CA SER A 529 27.35 -65.87 79.08
C SER A 529 25.88 -66.27 79.19
N LEU A 530 25.02 -65.83 78.26
CA LEU A 530 23.62 -66.27 78.14
C LEU A 530 23.52 -67.78 77.90
N ARG A 531 24.35 -68.36 77.03
CA ARG A 531 24.39 -69.82 76.80
C ARG A 531 24.87 -70.56 78.06
N SER A 532 25.83 -70.01 78.80
CA SER A 532 26.28 -70.56 80.09
C SER A 532 25.16 -70.50 81.13
N HIS A 533 24.54 -69.33 81.31
CA HIS A 533 23.42 -69.14 82.23
C HIS A 533 22.25 -70.06 81.89
N LYS A 534 21.87 -70.20 80.62
CA LYS A 534 20.84 -71.16 80.17
C LYS A 534 21.19 -72.59 80.55
N ARG A 535 22.42 -73.07 80.28
CA ARG A 535 22.86 -74.41 80.73
C ARG A 535 22.80 -74.57 82.26
N THR A 536 23.17 -73.53 83.02
CA THR A 536 23.06 -73.59 84.50
C THR A 536 21.62 -73.54 84.99
N LEU A 537 20.72 -72.87 84.25
CA LEU A 537 19.29 -72.84 84.53
C LEU A 537 18.68 -74.20 84.22
N GLU A 538 18.90 -74.75 83.02
CA GLU A 538 18.48 -76.11 82.61
C GLU A 538 19.00 -77.18 83.58
N ALA A 539 20.26 -77.08 84.03
CA ALA A 539 20.81 -77.98 85.05
C ALA A 539 20.13 -77.82 86.42
N LYS A 540 19.79 -76.59 86.83
CA LYS A 540 19.03 -76.33 88.06
C LYS A 540 17.56 -76.74 87.94
N GLU A 541 16.93 -76.60 86.78
CA GLU A 541 15.57 -77.06 86.48
C GLU A 541 15.51 -78.58 86.43
N SER A 542 16.52 -79.25 85.86
CA SER A 542 16.67 -80.71 85.91
C SER A 542 16.88 -81.20 87.35
N ALA A 543 17.74 -80.53 88.13
CA ALA A 543 17.93 -80.84 89.54
C ALA A 543 16.67 -80.57 90.37
N LEU A 544 15.92 -79.49 90.08
CA LEU A 544 14.63 -79.19 90.70
C LEU A 544 13.58 -80.24 90.32
N ALA A 545 13.51 -80.66 89.05
CA ALA A 545 12.60 -81.70 88.60
C ALA A 545 12.93 -83.06 89.25
N SER A 546 14.21 -83.40 89.42
CA SER A 546 14.62 -84.57 90.19
C SER A 546 14.21 -84.43 91.66
N ALA A 547 14.49 -83.28 92.28
CA ALA A 547 14.13 -83.01 93.67
C ALA A 547 12.61 -83.00 93.89
N LEU A 548 11.81 -82.56 92.91
CA LEU A 548 10.35 -82.64 92.92
C LEU A 548 9.85 -84.08 92.69
N ALA A 549 10.54 -84.88 91.88
CA ALA A 549 10.25 -86.30 91.74
C ALA A 549 10.62 -87.09 93.02
N ASP A 550 11.71 -86.73 93.69
CA ASP A 550 12.07 -87.23 95.02
C ASP A 550 11.13 -86.72 96.11
N LEU A 551 10.64 -85.48 96.02
CA LEU A 551 9.59 -84.97 96.88
C LEU A 551 8.29 -85.75 96.66
N ALA A 552 7.89 -86.02 95.43
CA ALA A 552 6.71 -86.83 95.13
C ALA A 552 6.86 -88.29 95.61
N ARG A 553 8.06 -88.88 95.46
CA ARG A 553 8.38 -90.21 96.02
C ARG A 553 8.31 -90.21 97.56
N THR A 554 8.91 -89.22 98.21
CA THR A 554 8.89 -89.10 99.68
C THR A 554 7.52 -88.71 100.22
N GLN A 555 6.72 -87.93 99.49
CA GLN A 555 5.31 -87.65 99.79
C GLN A 555 4.43 -88.90 99.62
N SER A 556 4.70 -89.75 98.62
CA SER A 556 4.01 -91.04 98.49
C SER A 556 4.38 -92.00 99.63
N LEU A 557 5.67 -92.06 100.00
CA LEU A 557 6.14 -92.80 101.18
C LEU A 557 5.59 -92.22 102.49
N LEU A 558 5.46 -90.90 102.60
CA LEU A 558 4.86 -90.22 103.75
C LEU A 558 3.37 -90.50 103.81
N ALA A 559 2.63 -90.44 102.70
CA ALA A 559 1.20 -90.77 102.66
C ALA A 559 0.95 -92.25 103.01
N GLN A 560 1.83 -93.15 102.58
CA GLN A 560 1.81 -94.55 103.01
C GLN A 560 2.12 -94.67 104.51
N ARG A 561 3.14 -93.97 105.01
CA ARG A 561 3.48 -93.94 106.44
C ARG A 561 2.43 -93.24 107.30
N GLU A 562 1.67 -92.29 106.76
CA GLU A 562 0.52 -91.69 107.42
C GLU A 562 -0.68 -92.63 107.42
N ALA A 563 -0.83 -93.53 106.44
CA ALA A 563 -1.79 -94.62 106.52
C ALA A 563 -1.36 -95.60 107.63
N ASP A 564 -0.10 -96.05 107.62
CA ASP A 564 0.47 -96.88 108.71
C ASP A 564 0.32 -96.20 110.09
N LEU A 565 0.52 -94.87 110.16
CA LEU A 565 0.44 -94.09 111.39
C LEU A 565 -1.01 -93.80 111.81
N ARG A 566 -1.98 -93.71 110.89
CA ARG A 566 -3.43 -93.70 111.22
C ARG A 566 -3.86 -95.05 111.80
N ASP A 567 -3.37 -96.15 111.24
CA ASP A 567 -3.63 -97.49 111.78
C ASP A 567 -3.03 -97.64 113.19
N VAL A 568 -1.78 -97.18 113.39
CA VAL A 568 -1.15 -97.11 114.72
C VAL A 568 -1.86 -96.12 115.65
N GLN A 569 -2.39 -94.99 115.17
CA GLN A 569 -3.18 -94.04 115.98
C GLN A 569 -4.51 -94.64 116.42
N SER A 570 -5.16 -95.48 115.61
CA SER A 570 -6.35 -96.24 116.04
C SER A 570 -6.00 -97.23 117.17
N ALA A 571 -4.82 -97.86 117.08
CA ALA A 571 -4.31 -98.74 118.13
C ALA A 571 -3.84 -97.95 119.38
N LEU A 572 -3.35 -96.72 119.21
CA LEU A 572 -2.87 -95.86 120.30
C LEU A 572 -4.04 -95.19 121.03
N GLN A 573 -5.09 -94.76 120.35
CA GLN A 573 -6.31 -94.23 120.97
C GLN A 573 -6.98 -95.27 121.88
N ALA A 574 -6.93 -96.56 121.51
CA ALA A 574 -7.38 -97.66 122.35
C ALA A 574 -6.50 -97.91 123.61
N VAL A 575 -5.30 -97.31 123.68
CA VAL A 575 -4.36 -97.40 124.82
C VAL A 575 -4.30 -96.08 125.61
N GLU A 576 -4.58 -94.94 124.97
CA GLU A 576 -4.64 -93.63 125.62
C GLU A 576 -5.89 -93.44 126.49
N GLU A 577 -7.03 -94.07 126.16
CA GLU A 577 -8.19 -94.11 127.06
C GLU A 577 -7.88 -94.84 128.40
N GLU A 578 -6.84 -95.68 128.45
CA GLU A 578 -6.37 -96.36 129.67
C GLU A 578 -5.32 -95.53 130.44
N SER A 579 -4.74 -94.49 129.83
CA SER A 579 -3.65 -93.68 130.41
C SER A 579 -4.12 -92.32 130.97
N LYS A 580 -5.00 -92.41 131.97
CA LYS A 580 -5.08 -91.50 133.15
C LYS A 580 -5.14 -89.98 132.91
N LYS A 581 -6.15 -89.30 133.45
CA LYS A 581 -6.22 -88.99 134.90
C LYS A 581 -4.90 -88.48 135.53
N ALA A 582 -4.27 -87.46 134.95
CA ALA A 582 -3.53 -86.40 135.64
C ALA A 582 -3.07 -85.38 134.59
N GLY A 583 -3.04 -84.07 134.83
CA GLY A 583 -3.30 -83.32 136.06
C GLY A 583 -2.61 -81.96 135.93
N GLU A 584 -3.32 -80.89 136.27
CA GLU A 584 -2.90 -79.51 135.98
C GLU A 584 -1.76 -79.00 136.88
N SER A 585 -1.08 -77.92 136.46
CA SER A 585 -1.13 -76.62 137.17
C SER A 585 0.21 -75.86 137.31
N HIS A 586 0.16 -74.59 136.90
CA HIS A 586 0.79 -73.33 137.38
C HIS A 586 1.89 -73.33 138.48
N THR A 587 2.79 -72.34 138.56
CA THR A 587 2.62 -70.85 138.51
C THR A 587 3.80 -70.18 137.75
N THR A 588 3.91 -68.87 137.46
CA THR A 588 3.82 -67.66 138.33
C THR A 588 3.59 -66.37 137.49
N ALA A 589 2.43 -65.73 137.63
CA ALA A 589 1.97 -64.65 136.74
C ALA A 589 2.40 -63.21 137.15
N ARG A 590 3.72 -62.94 137.23
CA ARG A 590 4.23 -61.58 137.58
C ARG A 590 5.28 -61.00 136.62
N PHE A 591 5.95 -61.84 135.82
CA PHE A 591 6.91 -61.38 134.81
C PHE A 591 6.25 -60.88 133.51
N SER A 592 5.01 -61.30 133.26
CA SER A 592 4.30 -61.08 131.99
C SER A 592 4.00 -59.60 131.69
N LEU A 593 3.51 -58.86 132.69
CA LEU A 593 3.06 -57.47 132.53
C LEU A 593 4.23 -56.48 132.31
N GLN A 594 5.44 -56.81 132.78
CA GLN A 594 6.64 -56.01 132.52
C GLN A 594 7.02 -56.08 131.02
N LEU A 595 6.91 -57.28 130.44
CA LEU A 595 7.30 -57.54 129.05
C LEU A 595 6.37 -56.86 128.03
N GLU A 596 5.10 -56.65 128.39
CA GLU A 596 4.11 -55.95 127.55
C GLU A 596 4.36 -54.44 127.50
N ALA A 597 4.73 -53.82 128.61
CA ALA A 597 5.08 -52.40 128.64
C ALA A 597 6.30 -52.06 127.75
N ASP A 598 7.33 -52.92 127.79
CA ASP A 598 8.52 -52.78 126.93
C ASP A 598 8.29 -53.29 125.50
N ARG A 599 7.14 -53.90 125.20
CA ARG A 599 6.69 -54.19 123.83
C ARG A 599 6.03 -52.97 123.21
N LEU A 600 5.07 -52.37 123.92
CA LEU A 600 4.33 -51.19 123.45
C LEU A 600 5.23 -49.98 123.15
N LYS A 601 6.33 -49.79 123.88
CA LYS A 601 7.32 -48.72 123.56
C LYS A 601 8.00 -48.93 122.20
N ARG A 602 8.47 -50.14 121.90
CA ARG A 602 9.10 -50.48 120.62
C ARG A 602 8.11 -50.45 119.45
N ASP A 603 6.85 -50.74 119.73
CA ASP A 603 5.80 -50.64 118.72
C ASP A 603 5.39 -49.17 118.47
N LEU A 604 5.47 -48.29 119.48
CA LEU A 604 5.35 -46.83 119.32
C LEU A 604 6.51 -46.26 118.48
N GLU A 605 7.75 -46.56 118.84
CA GLU A 605 8.95 -46.12 118.09
C GLU A 605 8.89 -46.55 116.61
N ARG A 606 8.45 -47.78 116.33
CA ARG A 606 8.25 -48.25 114.95
C ARG A 606 7.19 -47.43 114.20
N VAL A 607 6.08 -47.08 114.84
CA VAL A 607 5.03 -46.26 114.20
C VAL A 607 5.52 -44.83 113.95
N GLU A 608 6.36 -44.28 114.82
CA GLU A 608 6.99 -42.97 114.61
C GLU A 608 7.99 -42.99 113.44
N ASP A 609 8.81 -44.05 113.33
CA ASP A 609 9.69 -44.29 112.17
C ASP A 609 8.91 -44.49 110.85
N GLU A 610 7.82 -45.26 110.88
CA GLU A 610 6.93 -45.44 109.72
C GLU A 610 6.26 -44.12 109.32
N LEU A 611 5.85 -43.28 110.28
CA LEU A 611 5.22 -41.99 110.04
C LEU A 611 6.20 -40.95 109.46
N THR A 612 7.45 -40.92 109.96
CA THR A 612 8.50 -40.05 109.36
C THR A 612 8.85 -40.49 107.94
N ARG A 613 8.94 -41.79 107.69
CA ARG A 613 9.13 -42.34 106.33
C ARG A 613 7.98 -41.98 105.40
N LEU A 614 6.72 -42.14 105.83
CA LEU A 614 5.55 -41.81 105.01
C LEU A 614 5.45 -40.31 104.71
N ARG A 615 5.88 -39.43 105.63
CA ARG A 615 6.01 -37.98 105.35
C ARG A 615 7.06 -37.72 104.27
N LYS A 616 8.25 -38.33 104.38
CA LYS A 616 9.27 -38.19 103.34
C LYS A 616 8.82 -38.74 101.98
N GLU A 617 8.13 -39.88 101.96
CA GLU A 617 7.55 -40.45 100.73
C GLU A 617 6.40 -39.58 100.15
N LEU A 618 5.76 -38.73 100.97
CA LEU A 618 4.79 -37.73 100.52
C LEU A 618 5.50 -36.49 99.95
N ASP A 619 6.50 -35.94 100.64
CA ASP A 619 7.32 -34.82 100.17
C ASP A 619 8.01 -35.15 98.83
N ASP A 620 8.59 -36.34 98.72
CA ASP A 620 9.20 -36.88 97.49
C ASP A 620 8.17 -37.07 96.35
N ARG A 621 6.88 -37.20 96.65
CA ARG A 621 5.80 -37.23 95.66
C ARG A 621 5.35 -35.83 95.29
N GLU A 622 5.17 -34.93 96.26
CA GLU A 622 4.80 -33.54 96.01
C GLU A 622 5.84 -32.82 95.14
N SER A 623 7.14 -33.03 95.39
CA SER A 623 8.21 -32.56 94.51
C SER A 623 7.98 -33.05 93.07
N LYS A 624 7.78 -34.36 92.89
CA LYS A 624 7.54 -34.97 91.56
C LYS A 624 6.24 -34.51 90.90
N TYR A 625 5.25 -34.06 91.65
CA TYR A 625 4.05 -33.43 91.10
C TYR A 625 4.35 -32.00 90.63
N ARG A 626 5.09 -31.19 91.40
CA ARG A 626 5.53 -29.85 90.98
C ARG A 626 6.47 -29.89 89.77
N ASP A 627 7.38 -30.87 89.71
CA ASP A 627 8.25 -31.11 88.55
C ASP A 627 7.44 -31.46 87.28
N ARG A 628 6.32 -32.18 87.45
CA ARG A 628 5.40 -32.56 86.36
C ARG A 628 4.54 -31.39 85.89
N ASP A 629 3.99 -30.59 86.79
CA ASP A 629 3.27 -29.36 86.42
C ASP A 629 4.21 -28.39 85.70
N SER A 630 5.42 -28.17 86.23
CA SER A 630 6.45 -27.34 85.60
C SER A 630 6.85 -27.84 84.19
N ALA A 631 6.77 -29.14 83.94
CA ALA A 631 6.98 -29.73 82.62
C ALA A 631 5.74 -29.60 81.71
N LEU A 632 4.54 -29.68 82.25
CA LEU A 632 3.29 -29.44 81.51
C LEU A 632 3.17 -27.99 81.07
N ASP A 633 3.51 -27.02 81.92
CA ASP A 633 3.48 -25.58 81.56
C ASP A 633 4.51 -25.24 80.48
N LYS A 634 5.69 -25.88 80.50
CA LYS A 634 6.68 -25.81 79.41
C LYS A 634 6.13 -26.39 78.11
N LEU A 635 5.52 -27.58 78.15
CA LEU A 635 4.87 -28.16 76.97
C LEU A 635 3.68 -27.32 76.47
N HIS A 636 2.95 -26.64 77.35
CA HIS A 636 1.84 -25.77 76.97
C HIS A 636 2.30 -24.44 76.35
N SER A 637 3.41 -23.87 76.82
CA SER A 637 4.05 -22.70 76.19
C SER A 637 4.65 -23.07 74.83
N GLU A 638 5.46 -24.14 74.76
CA GLU A 638 6.00 -24.68 73.50
C GLU A 638 4.89 -24.96 72.47
N ASN A 639 3.75 -25.53 72.88
CA ASN A 639 2.63 -25.80 71.97
C ASN A 639 1.91 -24.52 71.50
N ARG A 640 1.81 -23.47 72.33
CA ARG A 640 1.31 -22.15 71.90
C ARG A 640 2.26 -21.49 70.90
N ASP A 641 3.57 -21.56 71.15
CA ASP A 641 4.59 -21.00 70.25
C ASP A 641 4.62 -21.73 68.91
N LEU A 642 4.54 -23.06 68.90
CA LEU A 642 4.42 -23.86 67.68
C LEU A 642 3.11 -23.56 66.92
N ALA A 643 1.99 -23.37 67.61
CA ALA A 643 0.74 -22.97 66.97
C ALA A 643 0.81 -21.55 66.36
N SER A 644 1.48 -20.62 67.04
CA SER A 644 1.75 -19.26 66.54
C SER A 644 2.65 -19.29 65.30
N GLN A 645 3.74 -20.05 65.34
CA GLN A 645 4.64 -20.25 64.20
C GLN A 645 3.94 -20.91 63.01
N LEU A 646 3.07 -21.89 63.25
CA LEU A 646 2.27 -22.54 62.20
C LEU A 646 1.27 -21.57 61.56
N ALA A 647 0.62 -20.72 62.35
CA ALA A 647 -0.27 -19.68 61.83
C ALA A 647 0.49 -18.63 61.00
N ALA A 648 1.65 -18.18 61.47
CA ALA A 648 2.53 -17.26 60.74
C ALA A 648 3.05 -17.87 59.42
N GLN A 649 3.50 -19.12 59.44
CA GLN A 649 3.88 -19.89 58.24
C GLN A 649 2.72 -20.00 57.25
N THR A 650 1.51 -20.32 57.73
CA THR A 650 0.31 -20.44 56.89
C THR A 650 -0.04 -19.11 56.22
N GLN A 651 0.00 -17.99 56.96
CA GLN A 651 -0.24 -16.66 56.42
C GLN A 651 0.85 -16.23 55.43
N ALA A 652 2.12 -16.51 55.71
CA ALA A 652 3.22 -16.25 54.79
C ALA A 652 3.07 -17.05 53.48
N ARG A 653 2.61 -18.30 53.55
CA ARG A 653 2.34 -19.14 52.38
C ARG A 653 1.16 -18.64 51.54
N LEU A 654 0.11 -18.11 52.17
CA LEU A 654 -1.01 -17.45 51.46
C LEU A 654 -0.53 -16.19 50.75
N ASN A 655 0.20 -15.31 51.43
CA ASN A 655 0.75 -14.09 50.84
C ASN A 655 1.75 -14.39 49.69
N LEU A 656 2.48 -15.50 49.74
CA LEU A 656 3.33 -15.97 48.64
C LEU A 656 2.51 -16.53 47.46
N SER A 657 1.42 -17.25 47.74
CA SER A 657 0.50 -17.74 46.70
C SER A 657 -0.15 -16.57 45.97
N GLU A 658 -0.67 -15.58 46.68
CA GLU A 658 -1.31 -14.40 46.09
C GLU A 658 -0.32 -13.60 45.21
N LYS A 659 0.93 -13.45 45.67
CA LYS A 659 2.02 -12.85 44.86
C LYS A 659 2.35 -13.69 43.62
N LEU A 660 2.35 -15.02 43.74
CA LEU A 660 2.57 -15.92 42.60
C LEU A 660 1.44 -15.76 41.57
N ASP A 661 0.18 -15.73 42.00
CA ASP A 661 -0.99 -15.59 41.14
C ASP A 661 -1.00 -14.23 40.42
N VAL A 662 -0.62 -13.14 41.11
CA VAL A 662 -0.43 -11.81 40.50
C VAL A 662 0.70 -11.82 39.46
N VAL A 663 1.85 -12.44 39.76
CA VAL A 663 2.97 -12.54 38.80
C VAL A 663 2.58 -13.40 37.59
N GLN A 664 1.85 -14.49 37.78
CA GLN A 664 1.33 -15.31 36.68
C GLN A 664 0.29 -14.56 35.83
N GLY A 665 -0.57 -13.75 36.45
CA GLY A 665 -1.51 -12.88 35.73
C GLY A 665 -0.78 -11.86 34.86
N ASN A 666 0.22 -11.18 35.42
CA ASN A 666 1.04 -10.21 34.71
C ASN A 666 1.83 -10.87 33.57
N LEU A 667 2.37 -12.07 33.78
CA LEU A 667 3.07 -12.82 32.74
C LEU A 667 2.15 -13.16 31.56
N ARG A 668 0.93 -13.66 31.82
CA ARG A 668 -0.07 -13.94 30.78
C ARG A 668 -0.49 -12.69 30.01
N SER A 669 -0.58 -11.53 30.68
CA SER A 669 -0.84 -10.25 30.00
C SER A 669 0.31 -9.89 29.04
N ALA A 670 1.55 -9.97 29.52
CA ALA A 670 2.73 -9.69 28.71
C ALA A 670 2.90 -10.68 27.53
N GLU A 671 2.58 -11.97 27.73
CA GLU A 671 2.53 -12.96 26.64
C GLU A 671 1.49 -12.60 25.58
N GLY A 672 0.30 -12.14 26.00
CA GLY A 672 -0.74 -11.62 25.11
C GLY A 672 -0.29 -10.40 24.31
N GLU A 673 0.32 -9.41 24.97
CA GLU A 673 0.89 -8.22 24.33
C GLU A 673 1.98 -8.58 23.31
N VAL A 674 2.90 -9.49 23.65
CA VAL A 674 3.91 -10.02 22.71
C VAL A 674 3.25 -10.70 21.50
N GLY A 675 2.12 -11.39 21.69
CA GLY A 675 1.31 -11.94 20.59
C GLY A 675 0.78 -10.85 19.66
N VAL A 676 0.22 -9.77 20.21
CA VAL A 676 -0.26 -8.61 19.43
C VAL A 676 0.88 -7.92 18.68
N TYR A 677 2.02 -7.70 19.33
CA TYR A 677 3.20 -7.11 18.67
C TYR A 677 3.73 -8.00 17.54
N LYS A 678 3.73 -9.34 17.69
CA LYS A 678 4.10 -10.27 16.61
C LYS A 678 3.14 -10.20 15.42
N SER A 679 1.82 -10.12 15.65
CA SER A 679 0.85 -9.89 14.56
C SER A 679 1.15 -8.58 13.82
N LYS A 680 1.37 -7.50 14.57
CA LYS A 680 1.62 -6.17 14.01
C LYS A 680 2.95 -6.09 13.25
N VAL A 681 3.98 -6.83 13.68
CA VAL A 681 5.24 -7.00 12.92
C VAL A 681 4.97 -7.74 11.61
N GLY A 682 4.26 -8.87 11.63
CA GLY A 682 3.92 -9.61 10.41
C GLY A 682 3.07 -8.80 9.40
N GLU A 683 2.15 -7.97 9.89
CA GLU A 683 1.38 -7.03 9.06
C GLU A 683 2.27 -5.95 8.43
N LEU A 684 3.24 -5.40 9.19
CA LEU A 684 4.20 -4.41 8.69
C LEU A 684 5.18 -5.02 7.68
N GLU A 685 5.65 -6.26 7.91
CA GLU A 685 6.48 -7.01 6.96
C GLU A 685 5.71 -7.32 5.66
N ALA A 686 4.44 -7.70 5.76
CA ALA A 686 3.58 -7.94 4.60
C ALA A 686 3.31 -6.64 3.80
N ARG A 687 3.09 -5.51 4.49
CA ARG A 687 2.98 -4.18 3.85
C ARG A 687 4.29 -3.79 3.17
N LEU A 688 5.43 -3.90 3.86
CA LEU A 688 6.76 -3.61 3.30
C LEU A 688 7.07 -4.47 2.06
N SER A 689 6.73 -5.77 2.08
CA SER A 689 6.88 -6.68 0.94
C SER A 689 5.95 -6.31 -0.23
N LYS A 690 4.76 -5.77 0.03
CA LYS A 690 3.85 -5.24 -1.00
C LYS A 690 4.42 -3.95 -1.60
N ASP A 691 4.90 -3.04 -0.76
CA ASP A 691 5.43 -1.74 -1.18
C ASP A 691 6.75 -1.89 -1.95
N GLN A 692 7.63 -2.82 -1.55
CA GLN A 692 8.82 -3.18 -2.32
C GLN A 692 8.49 -3.72 -3.71
N ARG A 693 7.46 -4.58 -3.84
CA ARG A 693 6.99 -5.06 -5.14
C ARG A 693 6.35 -3.97 -5.99
N ALA A 694 5.60 -3.06 -5.37
CA ALA A 694 5.02 -1.89 -6.06
C ALA A 694 6.13 -0.93 -6.54
N LEU A 695 7.15 -0.69 -5.73
CA LEU A 695 8.32 0.11 -6.07
C LEU A 695 9.10 -0.49 -7.24
N LEU A 696 9.43 -1.79 -7.18
CA LEU A 696 10.11 -2.49 -8.29
C LEU A 696 9.27 -2.47 -9.58
N GLY A 697 7.95 -2.60 -9.48
CA GLY A 697 7.03 -2.46 -10.61
C GLY A 697 7.06 -1.04 -11.21
N ALA A 698 7.07 0.00 -10.36
CA ALA A 698 7.17 1.39 -10.80
C ALA A 698 8.56 1.69 -11.41
N GLU A 699 9.65 1.19 -10.81
CA GLU A 699 11.01 1.34 -11.36
C GLU A 699 11.15 0.67 -12.73
N ALA A 700 10.56 -0.52 -12.92
CA ALA A 700 10.51 -1.19 -14.22
C ALA A 700 9.72 -0.35 -15.24
N GLN A 701 8.52 0.12 -14.89
CA GLN A 701 7.72 1.00 -15.76
C GLN A 701 8.46 2.29 -16.12
N TYR A 702 9.17 2.93 -15.18
CA TYR A 702 9.97 4.12 -15.48
C TYR A 702 11.18 3.80 -16.36
N ARG A 703 11.82 2.63 -16.21
CA ARG A 703 12.87 2.15 -17.12
C ARG A 703 12.34 1.94 -18.54
N ASP A 704 11.16 1.33 -18.68
CA ASP A 704 10.53 1.08 -19.98
C ASP A 704 10.14 2.40 -20.65
N GLN A 705 9.49 3.31 -19.91
CA GLN A 705 9.16 4.66 -20.40
C GLN A 705 10.40 5.48 -20.78
N LEU A 706 11.50 5.39 -20.01
CA LEU A 706 12.78 6.02 -20.37
C LEU A 706 13.36 5.43 -21.65
N THR A 707 13.24 4.12 -21.84
CA THR A 707 13.74 3.39 -23.02
C THR A 707 12.92 3.75 -24.26
N GLU A 708 11.58 3.77 -24.16
CA GLU A 708 10.68 4.20 -25.23
C GLU A 708 10.94 5.68 -25.59
N ARG A 709 10.98 6.58 -24.59
CA ARG A 709 11.29 8.00 -24.78
C ARG A 709 12.63 8.20 -25.48
N ASN A 710 13.68 7.50 -25.05
CA ASN A 710 15.01 7.61 -25.66
C ASN A 710 15.05 7.04 -27.08
N THR A 711 14.28 5.98 -27.35
CA THR A 711 14.11 5.42 -28.70
C THR A 711 13.39 6.42 -29.62
N LEU A 712 12.26 6.99 -29.18
CA LEU A 712 11.54 8.03 -29.92
C LEU A 712 12.41 9.27 -30.19
N LEU A 713 13.20 9.71 -29.20
CA LEU A 713 14.14 10.82 -29.36
C LEU A 713 15.25 10.51 -30.37
N LEU A 714 15.81 9.30 -30.37
CA LEU A 714 16.79 8.86 -31.36
C LEU A 714 16.16 8.84 -32.77
N THR A 715 14.95 8.30 -32.92
CA THR A 715 14.20 8.30 -34.18
C THR A 715 13.94 9.72 -34.70
N ILE A 716 13.50 10.63 -33.84
CA ILE A 716 13.31 12.05 -34.19
C ILE A 716 14.64 12.69 -34.64
N TYR A 717 15.74 12.40 -33.95
CA TYR A 717 17.07 12.90 -34.27
C TYR A 717 17.60 12.38 -35.62
N GLN A 718 17.34 11.10 -35.94
CA GLN A 718 17.65 10.49 -37.24
C GLN A 718 16.80 11.09 -38.38
N TYR A 719 15.51 11.32 -38.16
CA TYR A 719 14.68 12.04 -39.14
C TYR A 719 15.15 13.49 -39.35
N LEU A 720 15.57 14.17 -38.29
CA LEU A 720 16.19 15.50 -38.38
C LEU A 720 17.52 15.48 -39.16
N ASP A 721 18.35 14.45 -39.03
CA ASP A 721 19.53 14.27 -39.88
C ASP A 721 19.15 14.13 -41.34
N LYS A 722 18.21 13.23 -41.65
CA LYS A 722 17.77 12.97 -43.02
C LYS A 722 17.16 14.21 -43.70
N ILE A 723 16.49 15.08 -42.94
CA ILE A 723 15.96 16.35 -43.45
C ILE A 723 17.06 17.40 -43.64
N LEU A 724 18.11 17.39 -42.80
CA LEU A 724 19.21 18.37 -42.85
C LEU A 724 20.37 17.95 -43.77
N GLY A 725 20.45 16.68 -44.17
CA GLY A 725 21.55 16.13 -44.98
C GLY A 725 22.89 16.15 -44.23
N VAL A 726 22.90 15.77 -42.95
CA VAL A 726 24.10 15.80 -42.10
C VAL A 726 24.50 14.39 -41.68
N ASP A 727 25.36 13.76 -42.47
CA ASP A 727 25.85 12.39 -42.20
C ASP A 727 26.91 12.38 -41.08
N LYS A 728 26.46 12.55 -39.84
CA LYS A 728 27.30 12.44 -38.64
C LYS A 728 26.71 11.41 -37.69
N THR A 729 27.54 10.40 -37.36
CA THR A 729 27.23 9.31 -36.42
C THR A 729 26.44 9.81 -35.20
N PRO A 730 25.22 9.32 -34.96
CA PRO A 730 24.33 9.90 -33.98
C PRO A 730 24.82 9.65 -32.55
N THR A 731 25.02 10.71 -31.78
CA THR A 731 25.20 10.61 -30.31
C THR A 731 23.95 9.96 -29.72
N LYS A 732 24.08 8.77 -29.12
CA LYS A 732 22.94 8.00 -28.60
C LYS A 732 22.40 8.64 -27.30
N PRO A 733 21.08 8.90 -27.17
CA PRO A 733 20.48 9.49 -25.96
C PRO A 733 20.82 8.76 -24.66
N PHE A 734 21.00 7.44 -24.76
CA PHE A 734 21.32 6.51 -23.68
C PHE A 734 22.71 6.70 -23.04
N THR A 735 23.63 7.42 -23.69
CA THR A 735 25.04 7.54 -23.25
C THR A 735 25.36 8.88 -22.61
N ASN A 736 24.94 9.98 -23.23
CA ASN A 736 25.06 11.33 -22.67
C ASN A 736 23.89 12.19 -23.18
N PHE A 737 22.83 12.29 -22.37
CA PHE A 737 21.64 13.03 -22.73
C PHE A 737 21.91 14.52 -22.96
N SER A 738 22.83 15.15 -22.24
CA SER A 738 23.14 16.58 -22.40
C SER A 738 23.70 16.86 -23.80
N VAL A 739 24.73 16.10 -24.21
CA VAL A 739 25.36 16.28 -25.53
C VAL A 739 24.38 15.94 -26.66
N PHE A 740 23.56 14.89 -26.49
CA PHE A 740 22.49 14.58 -27.43
C PHE A 740 21.47 15.72 -27.54
N HIS A 741 21.05 16.30 -26.42
CA HIS A 741 20.09 17.39 -26.36
C HIS A 741 20.63 18.67 -27.03
N ASP A 742 21.89 19.03 -26.78
CA ASP A 742 22.54 20.18 -27.41
C ASP A 742 22.69 20.00 -28.93
N ASN A 743 23.02 18.78 -29.38
CA ASN A 743 23.06 18.42 -30.80
C ASN A 743 21.66 18.50 -31.44
N LEU A 744 20.62 17.96 -30.78
CA LEU A 744 19.23 18.02 -31.24
C LEU A 744 18.73 19.47 -31.34
N ILE A 745 19.01 20.31 -30.34
CA ILE A 745 18.69 21.75 -30.37
C ILE A 745 19.40 22.46 -31.53
N THR A 746 20.67 22.15 -31.77
CA THR A 746 21.45 22.76 -32.87
C THR A 746 20.84 22.43 -34.23
N ARG A 747 20.39 21.19 -34.42
CA ARG A 747 19.68 20.75 -35.63
C ARG A 747 18.29 21.36 -35.77
N LEU A 748 17.51 21.44 -34.69
CA LEU A 748 16.21 22.12 -34.69
C LEU A 748 16.34 23.62 -35.04
N LYS A 749 17.40 24.29 -34.58
CA LYS A 749 17.72 25.67 -35.00
C LYS A 749 18.04 25.76 -36.50
N ALA A 750 18.82 24.83 -37.05
CA ALA A 750 19.11 24.78 -38.48
C ALA A 750 17.82 24.54 -39.31
N LEU A 751 16.96 23.62 -38.88
CA LEU A 751 15.67 23.35 -39.53
C LEU A 751 14.74 24.58 -39.48
N SER A 752 14.68 25.28 -38.34
CA SER A 752 13.92 26.52 -38.17
C SER A 752 14.45 27.65 -39.07
N GLN A 753 15.77 27.73 -39.27
CA GLN A 753 16.37 28.67 -40.21
C GLN A 753 15.99 28.33 -41.67
N ILE A 754 16.05 27.05 -42.06
CA ILE A 754 15.61 26.58 -43.39
C ILE A 754 14.13 26.90 -43.63
N GLN A 755 13.26 26.68 -42.64
CA GLN A 755 11.84 27.06 -42.72
C GLN A 755 11.71 28.58 -42.96
N THR A 756 12.43 29.40 -42.19
CA THR A 756 12.38 30.86 -42.30
C THR A 756 12.84 31.34 -43.69
N ASP A 757 13.91 30.74 -44.22
CA ASP A 757 14.44 31.05 -45.55
C ASP A 757 13.52 30.55 -46.67
N PHE A 758 12.83 29.42 -46.47
CA PHE A 758 11.81 28.92 -47.39
C PHE A 758 10.58 29.84 -47.42
N GLU A 759 10.04 30.24 -46.26
CA GLU A 759 8.95 31.21 -46.17
C GLU A 759 9.30 32.54 -46.85
N LYS A 760 10.54 33.01 -46.68
CA LYS A 760 11.04 34.21 -47.35
C LYS A 760 11.09 34.02 -48.88
N LYS A 761 11.66 32.91 -49.36
CA LYS A 761 11.69 32.58 -50.80
C LYS A 761 10.28 32.49 -51.40
N CYS A 762 9.32 31.88 -50.69
CA CYS A 762 7.93 31.82 -51.11
C CYS A 762 7.32 33.22 -51.23
N LYS A 763 7.46 34.07 -50.21
CA LYS A 763 6.99 35.48 -50.25
C LYS A 763 7.64 36.28 -51.38
N ASP A 764 8.95 36.10 -51.62
CA ASP A 764 9.67 36.75 -52.72
C ASP A 764 9.18 36.28 -54.11
N VAL A 765 8.79 35.00 -54.25
CA VAL A 765 8.23 34.43 -55.47
C VAL A 765 6.78 34.86 -55.68
N GLU A 766 5.95 34.83 -54.63
CA GLU A 766 4.58 35.35 -54.62
C GLU A 766 4.55 36.84 -55.03
N ALA A 767 5.43 37.66 -54.47
CA ALA A 767 5.56 39.07 -54.82
C ALA A 767 5.87 39.28 -56.31
N LYS A 768 6.82 38.51 -56.86
CA LYS A 768 7.16 38.56 -58.30
C LYS A 768 6.00 38.12 -59.19
N PHE A 769 5.21 37.13 -58.78
CA PHE A 769 4.01 36.72 -59.53
C PHE A 769 2.87 37.74 -59.40
N ALA A 770 2.68 38.33 -58.23
CA ALA A 770 1.71 39.42 -58.01
C ALA A 770 2.05 40.66 -58.85
N GLU A 771 3.33 41.02 -58.97
CA GLU A 771 3.81 42.09 -59.85
C GLU A 771 3.52 41.78 -61.33
N LYS A 772 3.92 40.59 -61.82
CA LYS A 772 3.62 40.16 -63.20
C LYS A 772 2.12 40.15 -63.50
N LEU A 773 1.28 39.66 -62.57
CA LEU A 773 -0.18 39.70 -62.70
C LEU A 773 -0.72 41.13 -62.70
N GLY A 774 -0.13 42.03 -61.90
CA GLY A 774 -0.43 43.47 -61.91
C GLY A 774 -0.14 44.10 -63.26
N ASP A 775 1.01 43.80 -63.85
CA ASP A 775 1.40 44.32 -65.17
C ASP A 775 0.58 43.72 -66.31
N MET A 776 0.25 42.43 -66.27
CA MET A 776 -0.72 41.82 -67.19
C MET A 776 -2.09 42.50 -67.10
N LYS A 777 -2.58 42.82 -65.89
CA LYS A 777 -3.82 43.58 -65.69
C LYS A 777 -3.74 44.99 -66.29
N LYS A 778 -2.63 45.72 -66.10
CA LYS A 778 -2.40 47.04 -66.74
C LYS A 778 -2.38 46.92 -68.28
N GLN A 779 -1.74 45.88 -68.82
CA GLN A 779 -1.71 45.63 -70.27
C GLN A 779 -3.11 45.32 -70.83
N LEU A 780 -3.91 44.52 -70.11
CA LEU A 780 -5.30 44.23 -70.49
C LEU A 780 -6.17 45.50 -70.44
N ASP A 781 -6.11 46.29 -69.37
CA ASP A 781 -6.82 47.57 -69.25
C ASP A 781 -6.42 48.56 -70.36
N ASN A 782 -5.14 48.62 -70.72
CA ASN A 782 -4.67 49.41 -71.87
C ASN A 782 -5.23 48.89 -73.21
N ARG A 783 -5.33 47.56 -73.40
CA ARG A 783 -5.95 46.96 -74.60
C ARG A 783 -7.45 47.23 -74.66
N TRP A 784 -8.17 47.12 -73.54
CA TRP A 784 -9.58 47.51 -73.45
C TRP A 784 -9.80 48.97 -73.83
N LYS A 785 -9.02 49.89 -73.25
CA LYS A 785 -9.05 51.33 -73.62
C LYS A 785 -8.70 51.61 -75.08
N GLN A 786 -7.95 50.73 -75.75
CA GLN A 786 -7.73 50.81 -77.20
C GLN A 786 -8.95 50.30 -77.98
N ILE A 787 -9.54 49.17 -77.57
CA ILE A 787 -10.77 48.62 -78.14
C ILE A 787 -11.91 49.64 -78.04
N ASP A 788 -12.13 50.28 -76.89
CA ASP A 788 -13.14 51.34 -76.70
C ASP A 788 -12.96 52.51 -77.69
N LYS A 789 -11.70 52.91 -77.94
CA LYS A 789 -11.36 53.96 -78.91
C LYS A 789 -11.62 53.52 -80.35
N PHE A 790 -11.32 52.26 -80.68
CA PHE A 790 -11.67 51.69 -81.99
C PHE A 790 -13.17 51.57 -82.17
N GLU A 791 -13.92 51.11 -81.17
CA GLU A 791 -15.38 51.02 -81.21
C GLU A 791 -16.02 52.41 -81.39
N ALA A 792 -15.60 53.41 -80.60
CA ALA A 792 -16.06 54.79 -80.75
C ALA A 792 -15.76 55.37 -82.14
N SER A 793 -14.60 55.04 -82.71
CA SER A 793 -14.23 55.41 -84.08
C SER A 793 -15.12 54.72 -85.11
N VAL A 794 -15.34 53.41 -85.00
CA VAL A 794 -16.23 52.63 -85.88
C VAL A 794 -17.67 53.13 -85.80
N LYS A 795 -18.16 53.48 -84.62
CA LYS A 795 -19.48 54.10 -84.42
C LYS A 795 -19.58 55.45 -85.13
N THR A 796 -18.55 56.29 -85.02
CA THR A 796 -18.47 57.58 -85.74
C THR A 796 -18.48 57.37 -87.27
N TYR A 797 -17.79 56.34 -87.78
CA TYR A 797 -17.87 55.95 -89.18
C TYR A 797 -19.25 55.40 -89.59
N ALA A 798 -19.94 54.68 -88.70
CA ALA A 798 -21.31 54.21 -88.94
C ALA A 798 -22.31 55.38 -88.99
N ASP A 799 -22.22 56.32 -88.05
CA ASP A 799 -23.09 57.51 -87.98
C ASP A 799 -22.89 58.44 -89.19
N THR A 800 -21.63 58.67 -89.60
CA THR A 800 -21.34 59.43 -90.82
C THR A 800 -21.84 58.72 -92.07
N LYS A 801 -21.68 57.39 -92.18
CA LYS A 801 -22.26 56.58 -93.27
C LYS A 801 -23.80 56.66 -93.29
N GLN A 802 -24.47 56.66 -92.15
CA GLN A 802 -25.92 56.88 -92.07
C GLN A 802 -26.32 58.29 -92.51
N ALA A 803 -25.57 59.32 -92.10
CA ALA A 803 -25.80 60.70 -92.52
C ALA A 803 -25.64 60.87 -94.05
N TRP A 804 -24.64 60.22 -94.66
CA TRP A 804 -24.50 60.16 -96.11
C TRP A 804 -25.66 59.44 -96.79
N LYS A 805 -26.11 58.30 -96.27
CA LYS A 805 -27.31 57.61 -96.79
C LYS A 805 -28.57 58.48 -96.72
N LYS A 806 -28.78 59.22 -95.62
CA LYS A 806 -29.91 60.16 -95.50
C LYS A 806 -29.83 61.29 -96.52
N LYS A 807 -28.65 61.89 -96.71
CA LYS A 807 -28.42 62.92 -97.75
C LYS A 807 -28.62 62.37 -99.16
N TYR A 808 -28.17 61.15 -99.44
CA TYR A 808 -28.36 60.49 -100.72
C TYR A 808 -29.85 60.26 -100.99
N ALA A 809 -30.58 59.64 -100.05
CA ALA A 809 -32.02 59.40 -100.17
C ALA A 809 -32.82 60.71 -100.31
N GLN A 810 -32.40 61.79 -99.64
CA GLN A 810 -32.98 63.12 -99.85
C GLN A 810 -32.74 63.62 -101.28
N LYS A 811 -31.50 63.50 -101.80
CA LYS A 811 -31.17 63.93 -103.17
C LYS A 811 -31.81 63.05 -104.25
N GLU A 812 -32.00 61.78 -103.97
CA GLU A 812 -32.76 60.84 -104.79
C GLU A 812 -34.25 61.22 -104.79
N GLY A 813 -34.84 61.56 -103.64
CA GLY A 813 -36.21 62.10 -103.56
C GLY A 813 -36.38 63.44 -104.26
N GLU A 814 -35.42 64.36 -104.15
CA GLU A 814 -35.39 65.61 -104.91
C GLU A 814 -35.29 65.34 -106.43
N LEU A 815 -34.46 64.38 -106.85
CA LEU A 815 -34.32 63.98 -108.24
C LEU A 815 -35.59 63.32 -108.78
N GLU A 816 -36.23 62.43 -108.03
CA GLU A 816 -37.51 61.82 -108.41
C GLU A 816 -38.64 62.85 -108.44
N ALA A 817 -38.65 63.86 -107.58
CA ALA A 817 -39.59 64.98 -107.68
C ALA A 817 -39.37 65.82 -108.96
N VAL A 818 -38.11 66.06 -109.36
CA VAL A 818 -37.77 66.73 -110.63
C VAL A 818 -38.14 65.84 -111.84
N LYS A 819 -37.92 64.52 -111.77
CA LYS A 819 -38.37 63.58 -112.80
C LYS A 819 -39.89 63.55 -112.88
N ALA A 820 -40.59 63.48 -111.76
CA ALA A 820 -42.05 63.45 -111.71
C ALA A 820 -42.66 64.73 -112.29
N THR A 821 -42.14 65.92 -111.95
CA THR A 821 -42.59 67.17 -112.58
C THR A 821 -42.25 67.24 -114.07
N ASN A 822 -41.12 66.68 -114.52
CA ASN A 822 -40.79 66.61 -115.95
C ASN A 822 -41.69 65.61 -116.70
N VAL A 823 -42.01 64.46 -116.10
CA VAL A 823 -43.00 63.50 -116.61
C VAL A 823 -44.40 64.11 -116.59
N GLU A 824 -44.76 64.92 -115.60
CA GLU A 824 -46.04 65.63 -115.55
C GLU A 824 -46.12 66.72 -116.63
N LEU A 825 -45.08 67.53 -116.83
CA LEU A 825 -45.00 68.50 -117.93
C LEU A 825 -45.04 67.80 -119.30
N SER A 826 -44.35 66.67 -119.45
CA SER A 826 -44.42 65.81 -120.65
C SER A 826 -45.80 65.18 -120.84
N SER A 827 -46.45 64.80 -119.73
CA SER A 827 -47.81 64.27 -119.69
C SER A 827 -48.82 65.34 -120.10
N GLN A 828 -48.73 66.56 -119.57
CA GLN A 828 -49.53 67.72 -119.96
C GLN A 828 -49.33 68.08 -121.45
N LEU A 829 -48.09 68.04 -121.95
CA LEU A 829 -47.77 68.14 -123.38
C LEU A 829 -48.41 67.01 -124.22
N SER A 830 -48.55 65.80 -123.66
CA SER A 830 -49.17 64.65 -124.33
C SER A 830 -50.70 64.62 -124.22
N SER A 831 -51.29 65.10 -123.13
CA SER A 831 -52.75 65.11 -122.88
C SER A 831 -53.45 66.26 -123.60
N ILE A 832 -52.72 67.33 -123.92
CA ILE A 832 -53.09 68.30 -124.97
C ILE A 832 -53.18 67.61 -126.36
N LYS A 833 -52.56 66.43 -126.54
CA LYS A 833 -52.60 65.62 -127.77
C LYS A 833 -53.41 64.32 -127.62
N ARG A 834 -54.73 64.50 -127.50
CA ARG A 834 -55.87 63.56 -127.74
C ARG A 834 -56.50 62.89 -126.50
N PRO A 835 -57.85 62.84 -126.45
CA PRO A 835 -58.61 62.04 -125.49
C PRO A 835 -58.84 60.59 -125.97
N GLY A 836 -59.15 59.68 -125.05
CA GLY A 836 -59.56 58.31 -125.36
C GLY A 836 -59.83 57.46 -124.12
N GLU A 837 -61.09 57.34 -123.73
CA GLU A 837 -61.54 56.47 -122.63
C GLU A 837 -61.47 54.99 -123.02
N GLY A 838 -61.09 54.11 -122.08
CA GLY A 838 -61.11 52.66 -122.30
C GLY A 838 -60.57 51.80 -121.15
N ALA A 839 -59.54 52.26 -120.42
CA ALA A 839 -58.86 51.47 -119.41
C ALA A 839 -59.58 51.36 -118.03
N SER A 840 -60.80 51.90 -117.89
CA SER A 840 -61.34 52.23 -116.56
C SER A 840 -61.97 51.06 -115.77
N MET A 841 -62.28 49.90 -116.36
CA MET A 841 -62.99 48.81 -115.64
C MET A 841 -62.08 47.72 -115.08
N GLU A 842 -61.10 47.21 -115.83
CA GLU A 842 -60.18 46.18 -115.31
C GLU A 842 -59.28 46.71 -114.19
N VAL A 843 -58.77 47.94 -114.34
CA VAL A 843 -58.02 48.65 -113.29
C VAL A 843 -58.84 48.75 -112.00
N ARG A 844 -60.15 48.99 -112.11
CA ARG A 844 -61.07 49.11 -110.96
C ARG A 844 -61.31 47.76 -110.26
N ALA A 845 -61.36 46.66 -111.01
CA ALA A 845 -61.50 45.31 -110.47
C ALA A 845 -60.22 44.81 -109.76
N LEU A 846 -59.04 45.09 -110.34
CA LEU A 846 -57.75 44.77 -109.73
C LEU A 846 -57.48 45.62 -108.49
N ALA A 847 -57.77 46.93 -108.54
CA ALA A 847 -57.69 47.82 -107.38
C ALA A 847 -58.61 47.36 -106.23
N ALA A 848 -59.82 46.86 -106.52
CA ALA A 848 -60.72 46.31 -105.50
C ALA A 848 -60.17 45.04 -104.83
N ARG A 849 -59.44 44.18 -105.55
CA ARG A 849 -58.75 43.02 -104.96
C ARG A 849 -57.55 43.44 -104.12
N ALA A 850 -56.72 44.37 -104.61
CA ALA A 850 -55.60 44.92 -103.85
C ALA A 850 -56.07 45.55 -102.54
N ALA A 851 -57.07 46.44 -102.59
CA ALA A 851 -57.64 47.07 -101.40
C ALA A 851 -58.23 46.08 -100.38
N ASN A 852 -58.79 44.94 -100.83
CA ASN A 852 -59.24 43.89 -99.91
C ASN A 852 -58.08 43.07 -99.31
N ALA A 853 -56.99 42.85 -100.06
CA ALA A 853 -55.78 42.23 -99.52
C ALA A 853 -55.11 43.14 -98.48
N GLU A 854 -54.96 44.44 -98.78
CA GLU A 854 -54.46 45.47 -97.86
C GLU A 854 -55.29 45.57 -96.58
N ARG A 855 -56.63 45.54 -96.68
CA ARG A 855 -57.50 45.51 -95.49
C ARG A 855 -57.28 44.26 -94.63
N ARG A 856 -57.04 43.09 -95.24
CA ARG A 856 -56.74 41.86 -94.48
C ARG A 856 -55.36 41.91 -93.85
N LEU A 857 -54.36 42.47 -94.55
CA LEU A 857 -53.02 42.71 -94.02
C LEU A 857 -53.05 43.68 -92.84
N ASN A 858 -53.69 44.84 -92.99
CA ASN A 858 -53.82 45.84 -91.92
C ASN A 858 -54.57 45.28 -90.71
N ASN A 859 -55.62 44.48 -90.91
CA ASN A 859 -56.31 43.81 -89.80
C ASN A 859 -55.41 42.80 -89.08
N ALA A 860 -54.59 42.04 -89.80
CA ALA A 860 -53.63 41.11 -89.20
C ALA A 860 -52.49 41.85 -88.46
N GLN A 861 -51.97 42.95 -89.03
CA GLN A 861 -50.97 43.80 -88.39
C GLN A 861 -51.52 44.49 -87.14
N ASN A 862 -52.75 45.00 -87.16
CA ASN A 862 -53.41 45.57 -85.98
C ASN A 862 -53.68 44.51 -84.89
N GLN A 863 -53.98 43.26 -85.28
CA GLN A 863 -54.09 42.15 -84.32
C GLN A 863 -52.73 41.80 -83.71
N LEU A 864 -51.67 41.75 -84.52
CA LEU A 864 -50.30 41.50 -84.05
C LEU A 864 -49.83 42.60 -83.08
N LEU A 865 -49.96 43.87 -83.47
CA LEU A 865 -49.69 45.02 -82.61
C LEU A 865 -50.47 44.94 -81.29
N SER A 866 -51.77 44.61 -81.33
CA SER A 866 -52.57 44.44 -80.11
C SER A 866 -52.09 43.29 -79.23
N THR A 867 -51.52 42.21 -79.79
CA THR A 867 -50.89 41.13 -79.01
C THR A 867 -49.52 41.53 -78.45
N GLU A 868 -48.72 42.26 -79.22
CA GLU A 868 -47.41 42.79 -78.79
C GLU A 868 -47.58 43.81 -77.65
N GLU A 869 -48.54 44.73 -77.76
CA GLU A 869 -48.94 45.67 -76.71
C GLU A 869 -49.41 44.94 -75.44
N LYS A 870 -50.18 43.86 -75.57
CA LYS A 870 -50.60 43.04 -74.41
C LYS A 870 -49.42 42.34 -73.75
N ILE A 871 -48.50 41.76 -74.53
CA ILE A 871 -47.28 41.12 -74.00
C ILE A 871 -46.38 42.16 -73.33
N ALA A 872 -46.18 43.33 -73.94
CA ALA A 872 -45.43 44.44 -73.36
C ALA A 872 -46.07 44.93 -72.05
N ALA A 873 -47.39 45.07 -71.99
CA ALA A 873 -48.11 45.46 -70.78
C ALA A 873 -48.06 44.39 -69.67
N ILE A 874 -48.05 43.10 -70.02
CA ILE A 874 -47.84 41.99 -69.06
C ILE A 874 -46.41 42.03 -68.52
N ASN A 875 -45.41 42.14 -69.40
CA ASN A 875 -44.00 42.22 -69.00
C ASN A 875 -43.73 43.46 -68.12
N GLN A 876 -44.35 44.61 -68.45
CA GLN A 876 -44.25 45.81 -67.62
C GLN A 876 -44.91 45.62 -66.24
N LYS A 877 -46.05 44.91 -66.15
CA LYS A 877 -46.69 44.57 -64.88
C LYS A 877 -45.86 43.60 -64.04
N ASN A 878 -45.23 42.60 -64.66
CA ASN A 878 -44.33 41.67 -63.99
C ASN A 878 -43.10 42.42 -63.45
N ALA A 879 -42.41 43.21 -64.28
CA ALA A 879 -41.29 44.03 -63.83
C ALA A 879 -41.68 45.02 -62.69
N GLN A 880 -42.90 45.57 -62.71
CA GLN A 880 -43.42 46.38 -61.59
C GLN A 880 -43.75 45.57 -60.33
N ALA A 881 -44.11 44.29 -60.46
CA ALA A 881 -44.28 43.37 -59.34
C ALA A 881 -42.93 42.99 -58.75
N ASP A 882 -41.96 42.60 -59.59
CA ASP A 882 -40.61 42.21 -59.20
C ASP A 882 -39.88 43.34 -58.48
N ASN A 883 -39.95 44.58 -59.01
CA ASN A 883 -39.43 45.77 -58.33
C ASN A 883 -40.06 46.00 -56.93
N LYS A 884 -41.34 45.66 -56.74
CA LYS A 884 -42.01 45.75 -55.42
C LYS A 884 -41.61 44.61 -54.49
N TRP A 885 -41.34 43.41 -55.03
CA TRP A 885 -40.80 42.29 -54.27
C TRP A 885 -39.37 42.58 -53.82
N GLU A 886 -38.49 43.02 -54.72
CA GLU A 886 -37.13 43.45 -54.37
C GLU A 886 -37.12 44.56 -53.31
N ALA A 887 -37.98 45.57 -53.44
CA ALA A 887 -38.06 46.65 -52.46
C ALA A 887 -38.45 46.12 -51.06
N ARG A 888 -39.39 45.18 -50.98
CA ARG A 888 -39.77 44.53 -49.71
C ARG A 888 -38.66 43.64 -49.16
N VAL A 889 -37.98 42.88 -50.00
CA VAL A 889 -36.83 42.04 -49.59
C VAL A 889 -35.73 42.93 -48.99
N LYS A 890 -35.34 44.00 -49.70
CA LYS A 890 -34.36 44.98 -49.21
C LYS A 890 -34.81 45.67 -47.92
N GLU A 891 -36.10 45.94 -47.75
CA GLU A 891 -36.66 46.45 -46.49
C GLU A 891 -36.58 45.43 -45.33
N TYR A 892 -36.90 44.15 -45.58
CA TYR A 892 -36.78 43.10 -44.58
C TYR A 892 -35.32 42.82 -44.21
N GLU A 893 -34.40 42.81 -45.17
CA GLU A 893 -32.95 42.68 -44.94
C GLU A 893 -32.43 43.86 -44.09
N ALA A 894 -32.83 45.09 -44.41
CA ALA A 894 -32.47 46.28 -43.63
C ALA A 894 -33.01 46.21 -42.19
N ARG A 895 -34.26 45.76 -42.00
CA ARG A 895 -34.87 45.56 -40.68
C ARG A 895 -34.18 44.45 -39.88
N LEU A 896 -33.84 43.33 -40.53
CA LEU A 896 -33.10 42.23 -39.91
C LEU A 896 -31.72 42.69 -39.44
N LYS A 897 -30.98 43.37 -40.31
CA LYS A 897 -29.65 43.95 -39.98
C LYS A 897 -29.73 44.96 -38.83
N ALA A 898 -30.74 45.84 -38.83
CA ALA A 898 -30.96 46.79 -37.74
C ALA A 898 -31.30 46.09 -36.40
N ALA A 899 -32.05 44.98 -36.43
CA ALA A 899 -32.33 44.16 -35.27
C ALA A 899 -31.06 43.44 -34.75
N GLU A 900 -30.24 42.87 -35.63
CA GLU A 900 -28.95 42.27 -35.27
C GLU A 900 -27.99 43.29 -34.63
N GLU A 901 -27.89 44.49 -35.20
CA GLU A 901 -27.06 45.56 -34.63
C GLU A 901 -27.58 46.03 -33.27
N ARG A 902 -28.91 46.04 -33.06
CA ARG A 902 -29.51 46.30 -31.75
C ARG A 902 -29.14 45.22 -30.74
N VAL A 903 -29.26 43.94 -31.09
CA VAL A 903 -28.86 42.82 -30.22
C VAL A 903 -27.35 42.86 -29.92
N LYS A 904 -26.51 43.23 -30.90
CA LYS A 904 -25.07 43.44 -30.68
C LYS A 904 -24.80 44.57 -29.68
N ARG A 905 -25.49 45.71 -29.81
CA ARG A 905 -25.40 46.84 -28.84
C ARG A 905 -25.91 46.45 -27.45
N GLU A 906 -27.02 45.74 -27.34
CA GLU A 906 -27.57 45.27 -26.06
C GLU A 906 -26.65 44.23 -25.38
N ARG A 907 -26.02 43.33 -26.15
CA ARG A 907 -24.99 42.40 -25.64
C ARG A 907 -23.74 43.13 -25.17
N GLN A 908 -23.26 44.12 -25.93
CA GLN A 908 -22.09 44.91 -25.57
C GLN A 908 -22.34 45.73 -24.29
N GLY A 909 -23.45 46.47 -24.20
CA GLY A 909 -23.83 47.21 -22.99
C GLY A 909 -24.22 46.33 -21.79
N SER A 910 -24.48 45.04 -22.01
CA SER A 910 -24.60 44.06 -20.91
C SER A 910 -23.23 43.55 -20.46
N LYS A 911 -22.30 43.33 -21.40
CA LYS A 911 -20.90 42.98 -21.10
C LYS A 911 -20.17 44.10 -20.35
N GLU A 912 -20.42 45.35 -20.72
CA GLU A 912 -19.88 46.54 -20.03
C GLU A 912 -20.41 46.62 -18.59
N ARG A 913 -21.72 46.48 -18.37
CA ARG A 913 -22.29 46.40 -17.01
C ARG A 913 -21.77 45.23 -16.18
N VAL A 914 -21.52 44.06 -16.78
CA VAL A 914 -20.88 42.94 -16.08
C VAL A 914 -19.45 43.30 -15.68
N GLY A 915 -18.66 43.90 -16.57
CA GLY A 915 -17.32 44.38 -16.25
C GLY A 915 -17.28 45.47 -15.17
N GLU A 916 -18.24 46.39 -15.17
CA GLU A 916 -18.42 47.38 -14.09
C GLU A 916 -18.73 46.71 -12.75
N LEU A 917 -19.64 45.72 -12.73
CA LEU A 917 -19.97 44.96 -11.52
C LEU A 917 -18.78 44.12 -11.02
N GLU A 918 -18.03 43.46 -11.91
CA GLU A 918 -16.81 42.74 -11.56
C GLU A 918 -15.73 43.66 -10.96
N ASN A 919 -15.56 44.86 -11.52
CA ASN A 919 -14.63 45.86 -10.98
C ASN A 919 -15.09 46.39 -9.62
N ASN A 920 -16.40 46.59 -9.43
CA ASN A 920 -16.97 46.96 -8.14
C ASN A 920 -16.80 45.84 -7.10
N VAL A 921 -17.01 44.57 -7.46
CA VAL A 921 -16.75 43.40 -6.60
C VAL A 921 -15.28 43.33 -6.20
N LYS A 922 -14.34 43.48 -7.14
CA LYS A 922 -12.90 43.52 -6.85
C LYS A 922 -12.51 44.70 -5.95
N SER A 923 -13.16 45.85 -6.11
CA SER A 923 -12.96 47.02 -5.23
C SER A 923 -13.47 46.74 -3.81
N LEU A 924 -14.65 46.13 -3.67
CA LEU A 924 -15.23 45.75 -2.38
C LEU A 924 -14.42 44.64 -1.69
N GLN A 925 -13.93 43.64 -2.43
CA GLN A 925 -13.02 42.60 -1.92
C GLN A 925 -11.74 43.22 -1.34
N ARG A 926 -11.08 44.14 -2.07
CA ARG A 926 -9.91 44.88 -1.55
C ARG A 926 -10.24 45.70 -0.30
N GLN A 927 -11.42 46.33 -0.24
CA GLN A 927 -11.85 47.05 0.96
C GLN A 927 -12.08 46.11 2.14
N LEU A 928 -12.62 44.91 1.90
CA LEU A 928 -12.84 43.88 2.90
C LEU A 928 -11.53 43.28 3.40
N GLU A 929 -10.56 42.98 2.52
CA GLU A 929 -9.20 42.56 2.90
C GLU A 929 -8.50 43.63 3.75
N LEU A 930 -8.61 44.91 3.37
CA LEU A 930 -8.05 46.03 4.14
C LEU A 930 -8.75 46.19 5.49
N ALA A 931 -10.06 45.95 5.57
CA ALA A 931 -10.80 45.93 6.83
C ALA A 931 -10.41 44.74 7.71
N GLN A 932 -10.25 43.55 7.15
CA GLN A 932 -9.75 42.36 7.85
C GLN A 932 -8.33 42.55 8.37
N LYS A 933 -7.42 43.13 7.56
CA LYS A 933 -6.05 43.48 8.01
C LYS A 933 -6.06 44.49 9.16
N ARG A 934 -6.89 45.53 9.08
CA ARG A 934 -7.08 46.47 10.20
C ARG A 934 -7.66 45.80 11.45
N ASN A 935 -8.58 44.85 11.27
CA ASN A 935 -9.19 44.12 12.39
C ASN A 935 -8.19 43.15 13.04
N SER A 936 -7.35 42.47 12.24
CA SER A 936 -6.20 41.70 12.74
C SER A 936 -5.26 42.58 13.54
N GLN A 937 -4.81 43.71 12.96
CA GLN A 937 -3.94 44.67 13.65
C GLN A 937 -4.56 45.21 14.96
N LEU A 938 -5.87 45.47 14.98
CA LEU A 938 -6.60 45.82 16.21
C LEU A 938 -6.59 44.68 17.22
N ASN A 939 -6.78 43.44 16.78
CA ASN A 939 -6.75 42.26 17.64
C ASN A 939 -5.34 42.01 18.19
N ASP A 940 -4.30 42.16 17.37
CA ASP A 940 -2.89 42.07 17.76
C ASP A 940 -2.53 43.14 18.79
N VAL A 941 -3.05 44.37 18.63
CA VAL A 941 -2.93 45.46 19.61
C VAL A 941 -3.71 45.15 20.90
N MET A 942 -4.92 44.58 20.82
CA MET A 942 -5.68 44.16 22.01
C MET A 942 -4.98 43.03 22.79
N VAL A 943 -4.41 42.05 22.09
CA VAL A 943 -3.62 40.95 22.68
C VAL A 943 -2.34 41.50 23.30
N SER A 944 -1.62 42.40 22.62
CA SER A 944 -0.43 43.06 23.15
C SER A 944 -0.75 43.91 24.40
N ASN A 945 -1.88 44.62 24.40
CA ASN A 945 -2.30 45.45 25.52
C ASN A 945 -2.85 44.63 26.71
N LYS A 946 -3.29 43.38 26.49
CA LYS A 946 -3.56 42.41 27.56
C LYS A 946 -2.29 41.89 28.25
N GLY A 947 -1.12 42.00 27.62
CA GLY A 947 0.15 41.46 28.11
C GLY A 947 0.91 42.31 29.14
N SER A 948 0.44 43.53 29.49
CA SER A 948 1.22 44.49 30.32
C SER A 948 0.45 45.13 31.48
N GLY A 949 -0.66 44.53 31.93
CA GLY A 949 -1.49 45.04 33.02
C GLY A 949 -1.70 44.05 34.16
N SER A 950 -0.73 43.93 35.08
CA SER A 950 -0.90 43.16 36.32
C SER A 950 -1.67 43.93 37.40
N SER A 951 -2.40 43.19 38.23
CA SER A 951 -2.90 43.53 39.60
C SER A 951 -3.90 44.70 39.79
N SER A 952 -5.18 44.32 39.98
CA SER A 952 -6.07 44.56 41.15
C SER A 952 -6.00 45.89 41.95
N PRO A 953 -7.12 46.43 42.50
CA PRO A 953 -7.94 45.69 43.48
C PRO A 953 -9.48 45.94 43.58
N VAL A 954 -10.21 44.90 44.01
CA VAL A 954 -11.30 44.83 45.03
C VAL A 954 -12.49 45.83 45.00
N VAL A 955 -13.73 45.30 45.18
CA VAL A 955 -14.79 45.70 46.17
C VAL A 955 -16.22 45.45 45.62
N ARG A 956 -16.97 44.59 46.35
CA ARG A 956 -18.44 44.37 46.38
C ARG A 956 -19.15 43.82 45.13
#